data_AF-A0AAD3CVL0-F1
#
_entry.id   AF-A0AAD3CVL0-F1
#
_cell.length_a   1.000
_cell.length_b   1.000
_cell.length_c   1.000
_cell.angle_alpha   90.00
_cell.angle_beta   90.00
_cell.angle_gamma   90.00
#
_symmetry.space_group_name_H-M   'P 1'
#
loop_
_entity.id
_entity.type
_entity.pdbx_description
1 polymer ?
#
loop_
_entity_poly.entity_id
_entity_poly.type
_entity_poly.pdbx_seq_one_letter_code
_entity_poly.pdbx_strand_id
1 'polypeptide(L)'
;MNLLILLLFAIITISTQSDVVWKTPVYIGEEFVADFQILSGQEPVDAVHRFVETHDLPVGYRYAILKEACERIECSRVVAVIWERTIIIDGKDLLLQIFEGENVANKVFSTLHKYSVPYEGRKKVMDLARADGVVMDHEHAHILSENIISTEKDFVSTLNIYDDGKEPIDVIYNFCKDHGLESRFEEISNSIMPKICDLVKCERDSPVVLTYPIHNALGVLVSKAYILRGEEPVDAIHRFCVLHSLDNIFRMSIMKDICSKLTCNRTVPIVYTKTINDSSGKFLGKIQVFEGEEVIDAVFRFLRQSNVNVNEVGLKRYILDEACNQKYVTCTRGIAHVFDKKITNPDGEDMGRLIIQENDEPADKVFQFCTDSEACHDDYISNLINLVCDSENVHCNRRKPVVLSIPLSGDSDSGMIGNLEVLIDEEPVDAIYRFFVVHNLFEKNWDLRTVISQICNLESVTCNRKRAIKFFSHDFKMAAKSVGPLVIWDDEEVIDVLYEFRLRHNLTAFDQMKAFGEICGRIDVYCSRSRAIVYELSDITKQDFEKFGNETCNRNSMGWKYLKSVGESTLGSKLAKLATNETITHIVIHPLCPTVTVLLLLACMGLFVQKSSMKNKHVVFKMFFYINGFILACLIQIAIEPIDNIDEQVHVHEGKMPNLVILEDQEPVDAILLWAREASKDHHPVVRTSIHLVMIEKVCNEIKHVECTRQRAWEYIEMGALTYNYQKYDIDFYNPRVVESTKTDFVLAQIEATAMRICSRIIPEFMGCQEKLNGHITQQLEDYEMKRMDSKNVYVKLGLDYDVPHEVIFPRAASLIRAHKMNVSPYGRVDNGTRVESSTGYHILDSYMKMKNLEKREWYDKPCTPYFGGALCAKTDSDGNMIIEV
;
A
#
# COMPACT_ATOMS: atom_id res chain seq x y z
N MET A 1 72.84 18.41 -57.25
CA MET A 1 71.52 18.84 -56.75
C MET A 1 71.59 20.13 -55.91
N ASN A 2 72.58 20.32 -55.02
CA ASN A 2 72.72 21.55 -54.23
C ASN A 2 73.12 22.82 -55.03
N LEU A 3 73.71 22.68 -56.23
CA LEU A 3 74.01 23.83 -57.09
C LEU A 3 72.77 24.35 -57.85
N LEU A 4 71.77 23.49 -58.08
CA LEU A 4 70.53 23.86 -58.78
C LEU A 4 69.57 24.61 -57.84
N ILE A 5 69.62 24.32 -56.53
CA ILE A 5 68.85 25.03 -55.50
C ILE A 5 69.44 26.44 -55.27
N LEU A 6 70.77 26.60 -55.31
CA LEU A 6 71.41 27.92 -55.25
C LEU A 6 71.12 28.79 -56.50
N LEU A 7 70.97 28.19 -57.68
CA LEU A 7 70.58 28.91 -58.91
C LEU A 7 69.08 29.25 -58.96
N LEU A 8 68.21 28.43 -58.36
CA LEU A 8 66.78 28.76 -58.22
C LEU A 8 66.53 29.87 -57.20
N PHE A 9 67.34 29.98 -56.13
CA PHE A 9 67.27 31.13 -55.22
C PHE A 9 67.77 32.44 -55.86
N ALA A 10 68.73 32.37 -56.78
CA ALA A 10 69.23 33.56 -57.48
C ALA A 10 68.27 34.09 -58.58
N ILE A 11 67.37 33.25 -59.12
CA ILE A 11 66.41 33.65 -60.16
C ILE A 11 65.08 34.16 -59.57
N ILE A 12 64.77 33.86 -58.30
CA ILE A 12 63.57 34.35 -57.60
C ILE A 12 63.84 35.63 -56.77
N THR A 13 65.05 36.20 -56.82
CA THR A 13 65.26 37.62 -56.52
C THR A 13 65.06 38.46 -57.79
N ILE A 14 63.87 38.35 -58.41
CA ILE A 14 63.36 39.48 -59.19
C ILE A 14 63.05 40.54 -58.15
N SER A 15 63.99 41.46 -57.97
CA SER A 15 63.76 42.74 -57.33
C SER A 15 62.57 43.37 -58.03
N THR A 16 61.36 43.14 -57.52
CA THR A 16 60.26 44.07 -57.70
C THR A 16 60.76 45.37 -57.09
N GLN A 17 61.38 46.22 -57.92
CA GLN A 17 61.73 47.57 -57.56
C GLN A 17 60.42 48.21 -57.15
N SER A 18 60.16 48.21 -55.85
CA SER A 18 58.97 48.79 -55.29
C SER A 18 59.07 50.28 -55.59
N ASP A 19 58.12 50.82 -56.34
CA ASP A 19 58.18 52.22 -56.73
C ASP A 19 58.26 53.09 -55.47
N VAL A 20 59.21 54.03 -55.45
CA VAL A 20 59.32 55.00 -54.36
C VAL A 20 58.13 55.95 -54.49
N VAL A 21 57.18 55.87 -53.56
CA VAL A 21 55.97 56.69 -53.56
C VAL A 21 56.24 58.07 -52.97
N TRP A 22 57.19 58.15 -52.04
CA TRP A 22 57.62 59.41 -51.44
C TRP A 22 59.07 59.38 -50.97
N LYS A 23 59.74 60.53 -51.07
CA LYS A 23 61.14 60.71 -50.69
C LYS A 23 61.34 62.10 -50.10
N THR A 24 62.05 62.20 -48.99
CA THR A 24 62.44 63.48 -48.39
C THR A 24 63.85 63.39 -47.79
N PRO A 25 64.72 64.41 -47.95
CA PRO A 25 66.01 64.44 -47.27
C PRO A 25 65.84 64.76 -45.78
N VAL A 26 66.47 64.01 -44.88
CA VAL A 26 66.41 64.24 -43.42
C VAL A 26 67.73 64.82 -42.92
N TYR A 27 67.65 65.89 -42.12
CA TYR A 27 68.81 66.60 -41.54
C TYR A 27 68.70 66.67 -40.02
N ILE A 28 69.84 66.62 -39.30
CA ILE A 28 69.94 67.00 -37.88
C ILE A 28 70.70 68.34 -37.82
N GLY A 29 70.00 69.43 -37.56
CA GLY A 29 70.59 70.77 -37.70
C GLY A 29 70.91 71.06 -39.17
N GLU A 30 72.20 71.23 -39.49
CA GLU A 30 72.69 71.38 -40.88
C GLU A 30 73.28 70.08 -41.45
N GLU A 31 73.41 69.03 -40.63
CA GLU A 31 74.03 67.77 -41.04
C GLU A 31 73.00 66.87 -41.75
N PHE A 32 73.30 66.51 -43.00
CA PHE A 32 72.50 65.55 -43.76
C PHE A 32 72.66 64.14 -43.19
N VAL A 33 71.56 63.53 -42.78
CA VAL A 33 71.56 62.17 -42.23
C VAL A 33 71.47 61.16 -43.38
N ALA A 34 70.34 61.17 -44.08
CA ALA A 34 70.06 60.29 -45.20
C ALA A 34 68.77 60.73 -45.92
N ASP A 35 68.55 60.19 -47.12
CA ASP A 35 67.27 60.31 -47.81
C ASP A 35 66.27 59.29 -47.24
N PHE A 36 65.20 59.76 -46.63
CA PHE A 36 64.08 58.91 -46.24
C PHE A 36 63.20 58.59 -47.44
N GLN A 37 62.82 57.33 -47.62
CA GLN A 37 62.02 56.85 -48.74
C GLN A 37 60.91 55.92 -48.25
N ILE A 38 59.70 56.09 -48.78
CA ILE A 38 58.57 55.18 -48.59
C ILE A 38 58.32 54.44 -49.91
N LEU A 39 58.35 53.11 -49.84
CA LEU A 39 58.11 52.24 -50.98
C LEU A 39 56.61 51.95 -51.16
N SER A 40 56.20 51.64 -52.39
CA SER A 40 54.81 51.27 -52.69
C SER A 40 54.38 50.03 -51.90
N GLY A 41 53.27 50.16 -51.16
CA GLY A 41 52.74 49.13 -50.26
C GLY A 41 53.34 49.15 -48.83
N GLN A 42 54.32 50.00 -48.55
CA GLN A 42 54.86 50.16 -47.21
C GLN A 42 54.05 51.19 -46.41
N GLU A 43 53.64 50.84 -45.19
CA GLU A 43 52.97 51.79 -44.30
C GLU A 43 53.96 52.89 -43.88
N PRO A 44 53.62 54.18 -44.05
CA PRO A 44 54.51 55.30 -43.75
C PRO A 44 55.11 55.24 -42.34
N VAL A 45 54.33 54.89 -41.31
CA VAL A 45 54.84 54.88 -39.93
C VAL A 45 55.90 53.80 -39.66
N ASP A 46 55.83 52.63 -40.29
CA ASP A 46 56.87 51.60 -40.13
C ASP A 46 58.16 52.01 -40.84
N ALA A 47 58.02 52.60 -42.02
CA ALA A 47 59.15 53.13 -42.78
C ALA A 47 59.88 54.18 -41.95
N VAL A 48 59.14 55.15 -41.40
CA VAL A 48 59.71 56.22 -40.56
C VAL A 48 60.35 55.64 -39.31
N HIS A 49 59.70 54.70 -38.62
CA HIS A 49 60.25 54.09 -37.42
C HIS A 49 61.57 53.37 -37.68
N ARG A 50 61.62 52.51 -38.71
CA ARG A 50 62.85 51.82 -39.12
C ARG A 50 63.96 52.80 -39.50
N PHE A 51 63.62 53.89 -40.20
CA PHE A 51 64.59 54.93 -40.55
C PHE A 51 65.16 55.63 -39.31
N VAL A 52 64.29 56.00 -38.38
CA VAL A 52 64.66 56.66 -37.11
C VAL A 52 65.54 55.75 -36.26
N GLU A 53 65.22 54.46 -36.13
CA GLU A 53 66.07 53.48 -35.42
C GLU A 53 67.41 53.25 -36.11
N THR A 54 67.41 53.09 -37.44
CA THR A 54 68.64 52.81 -38.22
C THR A 54 69.67 53.95 -38.09
N HIS A 55 69.21 55.18 -37.89
CA HIS A 55 70.05 56.37 -37.81
C HIS A 55 70.11 56.98 -36.39
N ASP A 56 69.62 56.26 -35.37
CA ASP A 56 69.62 56.67 -33.96
C ASP A 56 69.04 58.09 -33.72
N LEU A 57 67.95 58.41 -34.42
CA LEU A 57 67.33 59.74 -34.37
C LEU A 57 66.42 59.89 -33.14
N PRO A 58 66.34 61.08 -32.51
CA PRO A 58 65.39 61.34 -31.45
C PRO A 58 63.94 61.13 -31.90
N VAL A 59 63.08 60.63 -31.00
CA VAL A 59 61.64 60.34 -31.27
C VAL A 59 60.89 61.54 -31.88
N GLY A 60 61.31 62.78 -31.60
CA GLY A 60 60.75 63.99 -32.22
C GLY A 60 60.83 63.99 -33.76
N TYR A 61 61.90 63.42 -34.34
CA TYR A 61 62.05 63.29 -35.81
C TYR A 61 61.03 62.33 -36.39
N ARG A 62 60.68 61.26 -35.66
CA ARG A 62 59.64 60.32 -36.10
C ARG A 62 58.31 61.03 -36.32
N TYR A 63 57.87 61.85 -35.36
CA TYR A 63 56.62 62.59 -35.48
C TYR A 63 56.67 63.59 -36.63
N ALA A 64 57.79 64.30 -36.80
CA ALA A 64 57.96 65.28 -37.87
C ALA A 64 57.91 64.63 -39.26
N ILE A 65 58.69 63.57 -39.49
CA ILE A 65 58.75 62.87 -40.78
C ILE A 65 57.41 62.17 -41.06
N LEU A 66 56.80 61.53 -40.06
CA LEU A 66 55.51 60.88 -40.23
C LEU A 66 54.40 61.87 -40.57
N LYS A 67 54.36 63.03 -39.88
CA LYS A 67 53.39 64.08 -40.19
C LYS A 67 53.54 64.57 -41.63
N GLU A 68 54.77 64.83 -42.07
CA GLU A 68 55.02 65.25 -43.46
C GLU A 68 54.65 64.16 -44.47
N ALA A 69 54.95 62.89 -44.17
CA ALA A 69 54.59 61.74 -45.00
C ALA A 69 53.07 61.60 -45.13
N CYS A 70 52.33 61.66 -44.02
CA CYS A 70 50.87 61.48 -43.98
C CYS A 70 50.09 62.66 -44.58
N GLU A 71 50.71 63.83 -44.75
CA GLU A 71 50.13 64.93 -45.52
C GLU A 71 50.16 64.67 -47.04
N ARG A 72 51.02 63.76 -47.51
CA ARG A 72 51.21 63.47 -48.95
C ARG A 72 50.80 62.06 -49.36
N ILE A 73 50.81 61.11 -48.44
CA ILE A 73 50.40 59.72 -48.64
C ILE A 73 49.36 59.36 -47.60
N GLU A 74 48.38 58.54 -47.97
CA GLU A 74 47.40 58.01 -47.02
C GLU A 74 48.10 57.09 -46.00
N CYS A 75 48.06 57.48 -44.72
CA CYS A 75 48.53 56.65 -43.62
C CYS A 75 47.35 55.88 -43.03
N SER A 76 47.44 54.55 -43.02
CA SER A 76 46.43 53.72 -42.36
C SER A 76 46.58 53.73 -40.83
N ARG A 77 47.77 54.06 -40.32
CA ARG A 77 48.04 54.16 -38.88
C ARG A 77 49.17 55.13 -38.52
N VAL A 78 49.16 55.54 -37.25
CA VAL A 78 50.12 56.51 -36.67
C VAL A 78 51.13 55.88 -35.71
N VAL A 79 51.04 54.56 -35.47
CA VAL A 79 51.93 53.80 -34.59
C VAL A 79 52.59 52.69 -35.39
N ALA A 80 53.92 52.53 -35.27
CA ALA A 80 54.69 51.54 -35.99
C ALA A 80 54.49 50.14 -35.43
N VAL A 81 54.63 49.13 -36.27
CA VAL A 81 54.75 47.73 -35.85
C VAL A 81 56.21 47.53 -35.46
N ILE A 82 56.45 47.30 -34.18
CA ILE A 82 57.79 47.02 -33.64
C ILE A 82 58.15 45.54 -33.76
N TRP A 83 57.14 44.68 -33.89
CA TRP A 83 57.34 43.25 -34.07
C TRP A 83 56.16 42.62 -34.78
N GLU A 84 56.43 41.79 -35.78
CA GLU A 84 55.42 40.98 -36.45
C GLU A 84 55.90 39.56 -36.69
N ARG A 85 54.99 38.60 -36.48
CA ARG A 85 55.27 37.19 -36.74
C ARG A 85 54.01 36.41 -37.05
N THR A 86 54.09 35.53 -38.03
CA THR A 86 53.04 34.54 -38.30
C THR A 86 53.19 33.37 -37.33
N ILE A 87 52.15 33.11 -36.55
CA ILE A 87 52.06 32.02 -35.57
C ILE A 87 51.07 31.00 -36.10
N ILE A 88 51.45 29.72 -36.08
CA ILE A 88 50.58 28.63 -36.53
C ILE A 88 49.83 28.08 -35.31
N ILE A 89 48.50 28.19 -35.31
CA ILE A 89 47.62 27.67 -34.24
C ILE A 89 46.59 26.75 -34.89
N ASP A 90 46.59 25.48 -34.53
CA ASP A 90 45.68 24.46 -35.09
C ASP A 90 45.66 24.45 -36.64
N GLY A 91 46.83 24.65 -37.25
CA GLY A 91 47.00 24.69 -38.71
C GLY A 91 46.52 25.98 -39.38
N LYS A 92 46.13 27.01 -38.62
CA LYS A 92 45.80 28.34 -39.14
C LYS A 92 46.95 29.31 -38.87
N ASP A 93 47.29 30.07 -39.91
CA ASP A 93 48.27 31.15 -39.82
C ASP A 93 47.61 32.39 -39.19
N LEU A 94 48.17 32.84 -38.08
CA LEU A 94 47.76 34.05 -37.37
C LEU A 94 48.92 35.05 -37.40
N LEU A 95 48.73 36.17 -38.10
CA LEU A 95 49.69 37.27 -38.07
C LEU A 95 49.52 38.03 -36.74
N LEU A 96 50.50 37.93 -35.85
CA LEU A 96 50.56 38.72 -34.62
C LEU A 96 51.44 39.95 -34.88
N GLN A 97 50.87 41.13 -34.70
CA GLN A 97 51.56 42.41 -34.80
C GLN A 97 51.53 43.10 -33.43
N ILE A 98 52.68 43.59 -32.99
CA ILE A 98 52.84 44.39 -31.78
C ILE A 98 53.21 45.80 -32.22
N PHE A 99 52.41 46.76 -31.81
CA PHE A 99 52.65 48.16 -32.13
C PHE A 99 53.53 48.83 -31.05
N GLU A 100 54.25 49.88 -31.42
CA GLU A 100 55.04 50.66 -30.47
C GLU A 100 54.16 51.19 -29.33
N GLY A 101 54.63 51.02 -28.09
CA GLY A 101 53.89 51.41 -26.90
C GLY A 101 52.82 50.42 -26.47
N GLU A 102 52.55 49.35 -27.24
CA GLU A 102 51.78 48.21 -26.74
C GLU A 102 52.67 47.34 -25.85
N ASN A 103 52.12 46.95 -24.70
CA ASN A 103 52.77 45.95 -23.87
C ASN A 103 52.70 44.57 -24.55
N VAL A 104 53.86 43.99 -24.82
CA VAL A 104 54.02 42.69 -25.51
C VAL A 104 53.18 41.60 -24.86
N ALA A 105 53.25 41.44 -23.54
CA ALA A 105 52.55 40.37 -22.84
C ALA A 105 51.02 40.52 -22.96
N ASN A 106 50.50 41.73 -22.74
CA ASN A 106 49.06 42.03 -22.90
C ASN A 106 48.58 41.81 -24.34
N LYS A 107 49.40 42.18 -25.34
CA LYS A 107 49.08 41.98 -26.75
C LYS A 107 49.07 40.50 -27.15
N VAL A 108 50.08 39.75 -26.72
CA VAL A 108 50.17 38.30 -26.93
C VAL A 108 48.97 37.61 -26.29
N PHE A 109 48.65 37.93 -25.03
CA PHE A 109 47.49 37.36 -24.33
C PHE A 109 46.16 37.69 -25.04
N SER A 110 45.87 38.98 -25.27
CA SER A 110 44.61 39.43 -25.89
C SER A 110 44.41 38.90 -27.31
N THR A 111 45.49 38.54 -28.01
CA THR A 111 45.40 37.92 -29.33
C THR A 111 45.24 36.40 -29.24
N LEU A 112 46.05 35.72 -28.43
CA LEU A 112 46.15 34.26 -28.41
C LEU A 112 45.10 33.57 -27.51
N HIS A 113 44.54 34.24 -26.49
CA HIS A 113 43.49 33.65 -25.64
C HIS A 113 42.23 33.29 -26.44
N LYS A 114 41.91 34.06 -27.50
CA LYS A 114 40.78 33.80 -28.42
C LYS A 114 40.88 32.44 -29.12
N TYR A 115 42.08 31.87 -29.17
CA TYR A 115 42.38 30.57 -29.76
C TYR A 115 42.66 29.50 -28.70
N SER A 116 42.36 29.76 -27.42
CA SER A 116 42.58 28.83 -26.30
C SER A 116 44.03 28.33 -26.18
N VAL A 117 45.01 29.09 -26.69
CA VAL A 117 46.43 28.72 -26.59
C VAL A 117 46.84 28.76 -25.12
N PRO A 118 47.39 27.68 -24.53
CA PRO A 118 47.79 27.67 -23.12
C PRO A 118 48.95 28.62 -22.84
N TYR A 119 49.16 28.96 -21.56
CA TYR A 119 50.23 29.86 -21.13
C TYR A 119 51.61 29.50 -21.72
N GLU A 120 52.00 28.22 -21.72
CA GLU A 120 53.28 27.79 -22.29
C GLU A 120 53.43 28.11 -23.79
N GLY A 121 52.33 28.07 -24.55
CA GLY A 121 52.32 28.50 -25.95
C GLY A 121 52.51 30.00 -26.09
N ARG A 122 51.81 30.78 -25.25
CA ARG A 122 51.93 32.25 -25.22
C ARG A 122 53.32 32.70 -24.77
N LYS A 123 53.88 32.04 -23.76
CA LYS A 123 55.24 32.28 -23.25
C LYS A 123 56.29 32.09 -24.34
N LYS A 124 56.20 31.02 -25.13
CA LYS A 124 57.09 30.83 -26.29
C LYS A 124 57.03 32.00 -27.27
N VAL A 125 55.85 32.56 -27.51
CA VAL A 125 55.68 33.73 -28.41
C VAL A 125 56.30 34.99 -27.79
N MET A 126 56.12 35.21 -26.49
CA MET A 126 56.79 36.31 -25.77
C MET A 126 58.32 36.16 -25.78
N ASP A 127 58.83 34.95 -25.58
CA ASP A 127 60.27 34.66 -25.63
C ASP A 127 60.85 34.87 -27.03
N LEU A 128 60.09 34.57 -28.09
CA LEU A 128 60.46 34.88 -29.47
C LEU A 128 60.53 36.40 -29.70
N ALA A 129 59.53 37.17 -29.26
CA ALA A 129 59.57 38.64 -29.35
C ALA A 129 60.77 39.22 -28.59
N ARG A 130 61.06 38.69 -27.39
CA ARG A 130 62.23 39.09 -26.59
C ARG A 130 63.54 38.75 -27.31
N ALA A 131 63.64 37.57 -27.92
CA ALA A 131 64.82 37.15 -28.68
C ALA A 131 65.06 38.03 -29.93
N ASP A 132 63.98 38.57 -30.50
CA ASP A 132 64.01 39.50 -31.63
C ASP A 132 64.28 40.97 -31.20
N GLY A 133 64.57 41.21 -29.91
CA GLY A 133 65.00 42.52 -29.38
C GLY A 133 63.87 43.42 -28.87
N VAL A 134 62.63 42.92 -28.81
CA VAL A 134 61.49 43.70 -28.31
C VAL A 134 61.55 43.83 -26.79
N VAL A 135 61.55 45.07 -26.29
CA VAL A 135 61.54 45.36 -24.85
C VAL A 135 60.14 45.09 -24.28
N MET A 136 60.07 44.38 -23.15
CA MET A 136 58.82 44.11 -22.44
C MET A 136 58.77 44.90 -21.13
N ASP A 137 57.70 45.66 -20.89
CA ASP A 137 57.55 46.42 -19.64
C ASP A 137 57.33 45.52 -18.43
N HIS A 138 56.71 44.34 -18.64
CA HIS A 138 56.48 43.33 -17.61
C HIS A 138 56.47 41.91 -18.22
N GLU A 139 56.83 40.90 -17.42
CA GLU A 139 56.98 39.51 -17.89
C GLU A 139 55.67 38.79 -18.19
N HIS A 140 54.56 39.20 -17.56
CA HIS A 140 53.28 38.48 -17.61
C HIS A 140 52.14 39.41 -17.98
N ALA A 141 51.21 38.95 -18.80
CA ALA A 141 50.04 39.75 -19.16
C ALA A 141 49.16 39.99 -17.93
N HIS A 142 48.58 41.19 -17.82
CA HIS A 142 47.60 41.50 -16.79
C HIS A 142 46.22 40.99 -17.24
N ILE A 143 45.69 39.98 -16.54
CA ILE A 143 44.41 39.34 -16.91
C ILE A 143 43.23 40.09 -16.28
N LEU A 144 43.31 40.34 -14.98
CA LEU A 144 42.24 40.95 -14.20
C LEU A 144 42.80 41.77 -13.05
N SER A 145 42.25 42.98 -12.87
CA SER A 145 42.48 43.85 -11.71
C SER A 145 41.13 44.14 -11.07
N GLU A 146 40.89 43.62 -9.86
CA GLU A 146 39.63 43.84 -9.16
C GLU A 146 39.91 44.45 -7.79
N ASN A 147 39.22 45.55 -7.45
CA ASN A 147 39.31 46.14 -6.12
C ASN A 147 38.43 45.34 -5.15
N ILE A 148 39.06 44.72 -4.15
CA ILE A 148 38.37 43.98 -3.11
C ILE A 148 38.14 44.92 -1.93
N ILE A 149 36.87 45.26 -1.72
CA ILE A 149 36.42 46.13 -0.62
C ILE A 149 35.82 45.25 0.48
N SER A 150 36.34 45.36 1.70
CA SER A 150 35.77 44.73 2.88
C SER A 150 35.26 45.77 3.86
N THR A 151 33.93 45.83 4.02
CA THR A 151 33.25 46.76 4.93
C THR A 151 33.54 46.48 6.41
N GLU A 152 33.92 45.26 6.76
CA GLU A 152 34.19 44.87 8.16
C GLU A 152 35.55 45.34 8.67
N LYS A 153 36.51 45.61 7.78
CA LYS A 153 37.91 45.91 8.13
C LYS A 153 38.44 47.22 7.54
N ASP A 154 37.58 48.05 6.94
CA ASP A 154 37.99 49.22 6.13
C ASP A 154 39.12 48.87 5.14
N PHE A 155 39.05 47.66 4.57
CA PHE A 155 40.12 47.11 3.74
C PHE A 155 39.80 47.35 2.27
N VAL A 156 40.71 48.02 1.57
CA VAL A 156 40.68 48.21 0.12
C VAL A 156 42.03 47.77 -0.42
N SER A 157 42.07 46.67 -1.16
CA SER A 157 43.26 46.21 -1.87
C SER A 157 42.87 45.68 -3.24
N THR A 158 43.80 45.76 -4.19
CA THR A 158 43.57 45.35 -5.57
C THR A 158 44.12 43.96 -5.79
N LEU A 159 43.24 43.00 -6.13
CA LEU A 159 43.64 41.68 -6.57
C LEU A 159 44.11 41.78 -8.03
N ASN A 160 45.37 41.45 -8.26
CA ASN A 160 45.96 41.39 -9.59
C ASN A 160 46.22 39.94 -9.97
N ILE A 161 45.68 39.52 -11.11
CA ILE A 161 45.90 38.18 -11.67
C ILE A 161 46.63 38.34 -12.98
N TYR A 162 47.74 37.61 -13.10
CA TYR A 162 48.64 37.66 -14.23
C TYR A 162 48.62 36.34 -15.00
N ASP A 163 48.97 36.40 -16.28
CA ASP A 163 49.21 35.23 -17.10
C ASP A 163 50.60 34.65 -16.82
N ASP A 164 50.76 33.99 -15.67
CA ASP A 164 52.02 33.40 -15.19
C ASP A 164 51.97 31.86 -15.05
N GLY A 165 50.86 31.25 -15.47
CA GLY A 165 50.63 29.81 -15.38
C GLY A 165 50.18 29.33 -13.99
N LYS A 166 50.01 30.21 -13.01
CA LYS A 166 49.41 29.85 -11.73
C LYS A 166 47.91 29.64 -11.88
N GLU A 167 47.38 28.71 -11.08
CA GLU A 167 45.94 28.50 -11.04
C GLU A 167 45.26 29.70 -10.39
N PRO A 168 44.25 30.33 -11.03
CA PRO A 168 43.63 31.56 -10.52
C PRO A 168 43.07 31.42 -9.10
N ILE A 169 42.50 30.26 -8.77
CA ILE A 169 41.95 30.02 -7.43
C ILE A 169 43.04 30.05 -6.34
N ASP A 170 44.27 29.61 -6.64
CA ASP A 170 45.39 29.69 -5.70
C ASP A 170 45.85 31.14 -5.50
N VAL A 171 45.82 31.95 -6.56
CA VAL A 171 46.15 33.39 -6.47
C VAL A 171 45.13 34.12 -5.61
N ILE A 172 43.83 33.85 -5.79
CA ILE A 172 42.75 34.39 -4.96
C ILE A 172 42.92 33.94 -3.50
N TYR A 173 43.25 32.66 -3.27
CA TYR A 173 43.43 32.13 -1.93
C TYR A 173 44.63 32.74 -1.21
N ASN A 174 45.78 32.84 -1.88
CA ASN A 174 46.97 33.48 -1.32
C ASN A 174 46.70 34.96 -1.02
N PHE A 175 46.00 35.68 -1.92
CA PHE A 175 45.56 37.05 -1.65
C PHE A 175 44.68 37.12 -0.39
N CYS A 176 43.69 36.23 -0.26
CA CYS A 176 42.84 36.22 0.92
C CYS A 176 43.64 35.91 2.19
N LYS A 177 44.56 34.95 2.13
CA LYS A 177 45.43 34.56 3.26
C LYS A 177 46.36 35.69 3.69
N ASP A 178 47.03 36.33 2.74
CA ASP A 178 47.98 37.41 3.02
C ASP A 178 47.31 38.65 3.64
N HIS A 179 46.00 38.80 3.44
CA HIS A 179 45.21 39.92 3.97
C HIS A 179 44.22 39.52 5.09
N GLY A 180 44.26 38.26 5.56
CA GLY A 180 43.38 37.79 6.64
C GLY A 180 41.89 37.80 6.29
N LEU A 181 41.54 37.41 5.05
CA LEU A 181 40.20 37.35 4.46
C LEU A 181 39.73 35.91 4.18
N GLU A 182 40.33 34.89 4.81
CA GLU A 182 40.06 33.48 4.52
C GLU A 182 38.59 33.07 4.75
N SER A 183 37.88 33.77 5.66
CA SER A 183 36.45 33.60 5.93
C SER A 183 35.56 34.07 4.79
N ARG A 184 36.01 35.03 3.97
CA ARG A 184 35.31 35.56 2.79
C ARG A 184 35.80 34.97 1.47
N PHE A 185 36.70 33.99 1.53
CA PHE A 185 37.27 33.38 0.34
C PHE A 185 36.21 32.88 -0.64
N GLU A 186 35.16 32.19 -0.16
CA GLU A 186 34.10 31.67 -1.02
C GLU A 186 33.31 32.78 -1.73
N GLU A 187 33.06 33.90 -1.05
CA GLU A 187 32.38 35.05 -1.65
C GLU A 187 33.23 35.66 -2.76
N ILE A 188 34.52 35.87 -2.48
CA ILE A 188 35.48 36.46 -3.41
C ILE A 188 35.73 35.52 -4.59
N SER A 189 35.95 34.23 -4.34
CA SER A 189 36.20 33.24 -5.40
C SER A 189 34.98 33.11 -6.33
N ASN A 190 33.77 32.98 -5.79
CA ASN A 190 32.56 32.85 -6.61
C ASN A 190 32.27 34.11 -7.45
N SER A 191 32.66 35.29 -6.97
CA SER A 191 32.48 36.53 -7.74
C SER A 191 33.50 36.71 -8.87
N ILE A 192 34.71 36.15 -8.72
CA ILE A 192 35.85 36.47 -9.60
C ILE A 192 36.17 35.30 -10.54
N MET A 193 36.06 34.05 -10.08
CA MET A 193 36.36 32.86 -10.88
C MET A 193 35.61 32.82 -12.22
N PRO A 194 34.29 33.09 -12.31
CA PRO A 194 33.60 33.10 -13.61
C PRO A 194 34.23 34.09 -14.60
N LYS A 195 34.61 35.29 -14.14
CA LYS A 195 35.24 36.32 -14.97
C LYS A 195 36.61 35.88 -15.49
N ILE A 196 37.38 35.17 -14.67
CA ILE A 196 38.73 34.73 -15.03
C ILE A 196 38.69 33.47 -15.90
N CYS A 197 37.83 32.51 -15.57
CA CYS A 197 37.78 31.23 -16.26
C CYS A 197 37.24 31.35 -17.71
N ASP A 198 36.57 32.46 -18.03
CA ASP A 198 36.23 32.84 -19.40
C ASP A 198 37.47 33.31 -20.21
N LEU A 199 38.51 33.79 -19.53
CA LEU A 199 39.72 34.34 -20.14
C LEU A 199 40.90 33.35 -20.15
N VAL A 200 41.00 32.51 -19.12
CA VAL A 200 42.02 31.47 -18.98
C VAL A 200 41.40 30.17 -18.53
N LYS A 201 41.98 29.05 -18.99
CA LYS A 201 41.53 27.72 -18.58
C LYS A 201 41.83 27.52 -17.09
N CYS A 202 40.77 27.44 -16.28
CA CYS A 202 40.85 26.98 -14.90
C CYS A 202 40.78 25.44 -14.88
N GLU A 203 41.73 24.80 -14.24
CA GLU A 203 41.78 23.35 -14.03
C GLU A 203 41.18 22.92 -12.69
N ARG A 204 41.07 23.85 -11.72
CA ARG A 204 40.54 23.57 -10.38
C ARG A 204 39.55 24.63 -9.90
N ASP A 205 38.60 24.17 -9.10
CA ASP A 205 37.63 24.99 -8.37
C ASP A 205 38.09 25.30 -6.93
N SER A 206 39.07 24.55 -6.42
CA SER A 206 39.54 24.61 -5.04
C SER A 206 41.05 24.87 -4.97
N PRO A 207 41.51 25.77 -4.07
CA PRO A 207 42.92 26.14 -3.98
C PRO A 207 43.75 25.08 -3.26
N VAL A 208 45.05 25.02 -3.55
CA VAL A 208 46.01 24.21 -2.80
C VAL A 208 46.30 24.89 -1.46
N VAL A 209 45.99 24.21 -0.36
CA VAL A 209 46.29 24.70 1.00
C VAL A 209 47.67 24.23 1.45
N LEU A 210 48.07 23.02 1.06
CA LEU A 210 49.39 22.47 1.37
C LEU A 210 49.98 21.76 0.15
N THR A 211 51.24 22.10 -0.15
CA THR A 211 52.08 21.34 -1.07
C THR A 211 53.10 20.55 -0.24
N TYR A 212 53.05 19.22 -0.31
CA TYR A 212 53.91 18.36 0.49
C TYR A 212 54.89 17.58 -0.40
N PRO A 213 56.21 17.81 -0.32
CA PRO A 213 57.18 17.08 -1.12
C PRO A 213 57.38 15.66 -0.57
N ILE A 214 57.07 14.66 -1.38
CA ILE A 214 57.17 13.25 -0.99
C ILE A 214 58.46 12.67 -1.56
N HIS A 215 59.33 12.21 -0.67
CA HIS A 215 60.60 11.57 -1.01
C HIS A 215 60.48 10.07 -0.79
N ASN A 216 61.04 9.26 -1.69
CA ASN A 216 61.09 7.81 -1.50
C ASN A 216 62.08 7.43 -0.36
N ALA A 217 62.20 6.14 -0.08
CA ALA A 217 63.12 5.63 0.95
C ALA A 217 64.61 6.01 0.73
N LEU A 218 65.00 6.38 -0.50
CA LEU A 218 66.34 6.83 -0.85
C LEU A 218 66.52 8.36 -0.74
N GLY A 219 65.50 9.09 -0.29
CA GLY A 219 65.51 10.56 -0.22
C GLY A 219 65.33 11.25 -1.57
N VAL A 220 64.99 10.52 -2.64
CA VAL A 220 64.72 11.12 -3.96
C VAL A 220 63.29 11.62 -4.00
N LEU A 221 63.09 12.87 -4.42
CA LEU A 221 61.77 13.46 -4.60
C LEU A 221 60.98 12.65 -5.64
N VAL A 222 59.89 12.02 -5.22
CA VAL A 222 58.97 11.28 -6.10
C VAL A 222 58.10 12.30 -6.84
N SER A 223 57.38 13.12 -6.08
CA SER A 223 56.50 14.19 -6.56
C SER A 223 56.04 15.02 -5.36
N LYS A 224 55.20 16.03 -5.60
CA LYS A 224 54.54 16.84 -4.58
C LYS A 224 53.08 16.42 -4.46
N ALA A 225 52.62 16.09 -3.26
CA ALA A 225 51.19 15.94 -2.98
C ALA A 225 50.56 17.32 -2.79
N TYR A 226 49.45 17.56 -3.46
CA TYR A 226 48.66 18.78 -3.32
C TYR A 226 47.39 18.45 -2.53
N ILE A 227 47.17 19.18 -1.44
CA ILE A 227 45.98 19.05 -0.60
C ILE A 227 45.12 20.28 -0.84
N LEU A 228 43.93 20.07 -1.38
CA LEU A 228 43.00 21.14 -1.73
C LEU A 228 42.23 21.64 -0.49
N ARG A 229 41.72 22.88 -0.53
CA ARG A 229 40.86 23.41 0.54
C ARG A 229 39.57 22.59 0.61
N GLY A 230 39.20 22.19 1.82
CA GLY A 230 38.00 21.38 2.07
C GLY A 230 38.20 19.88 1.77
N GLU A 231 39.33 19.49 1.21
CA GLU A 231 39.68 18.09 1.03
C GLU A 231 40.27 17.50 2.31
N GLU A 232 39.84 16.29 2.67
CA GLU A 232 40.42 15.56 3.79
C GLU A 232 41.86 15.13 3.45
N PRO A 233 42.88 15.48 4.25
CA PRO A 233 44.28 15.19 3.92
C PRO A 233 44.57 13.72 3.63
N VAL A 234 43.89 12.79 4.34
CA VAL A 234 44.09 11.35 4.11
C VAL A 234 43.64 10.92 2.71
N ASP A 235 42.62 11.54 2.11
CA ASP A 235 42.17 11.22 0.75
C ASP A 235 43.16 11.72 -0.30
N ALA A 236 43.67 12.95 -0.13
CA ALA A 236 44.66 13.53 -1.02
C ALA A 236 45.92 12.65 -1.09
N ILE A 237 46.36 12.13 0.07
CA ILE A 237 47.51 11.24 0.17
C ILE A 237 47.21 9.85 -0.37
N HIS A 238 46.01 9.33 -0.13
CA HIS A 238 45.62 8.08 -0.75
C HIS A 238 45.63 8.17 -2.28
N ARG A 239 45.01 9.21 -2.85
CA ARG A 239 45.01 9.47 -4.30
C ARG A 239 46.43 9.61 -4.86
N PHE A 240 47.31 10.33 -4.16
CA PHE A 240 48.72 10.45 -4.51
C PHE A 240 49.42 9.08 -4.54
N CYS A 241 49.25 8.28 -3.49
CA CYS A 241 49.87 6.96 -3.39
C CYS A 241 49.35 5.99 -4.47
N VAL A 242 48.06 6.03 -4.80
CA VAL A 242 47.48 5.25 -5.90
C VAL A 242 48.10 5.65 -7.24
N LEU A 243 48.15 6.96 -7.54
CA LEU A 243 48.71 7.49 -8.78
C LEU A 243 50.18 7.11 -8.99
N HIS A 244 50.96 7.10 -7.90
CA HIS A 244 52.39 6.76 -7.93
C HIS A 244 52.69 5.28 -7.58
N SER A 245 51.67 4.43 -7.47
CA SER A 245 51.80 3.00 -7.14
C SER A 245 52.64 2.71 -5.89
N LEU A 246 52.50 3.56 -4.86
CA LEU A 246 53.22 3.44 -3.61
C LEU A 246 52.59 2.39 -2.70
N ASP A 247 53.39 1.72 -1.87
CA ASP A 247 52.91 0.68 -0.98
C ASP A 247 52.12 1.23 0.22
N ASN A 248 51.36 0.35 0.87
CA ASN A 248 50.45 0.73 1.95
C ASN A 248 51.19 1.21 3.22
N ILE A 249 52.36 0.65 3.50
CA ILE A 249 53.15 0.99 4.68
C ILE A 249 53.68 2.42 4.53
N PHE A 250 54.18 2.76 3.33
CA PHE A 250 54.63 4.10 2.98
C PHE A 250 53.48 5.11 3.03
N ARG A 251 52.30 4.76 2.51
CA ARG A 251 51.09 5.60 2.60
C ARG A 251 50.71 5.93 4.04
N MET A 252 50.67 4.94 4.93
CA MET A 252 50.38 5.13 6.36
C MET A 252 51.41 6.02 7.06
N SER A 253 52.68 5.90 6.69
CA SER A 253 53.76 6.77 7.20
C SER A 253 53.55 8.24 6.83
N ILE A 254 53.22 8.50 5.55
CA ILE A 254 52.94 9.86 5.06
C ILE A 254 51.67 10.43 5.70
N MET A 255 50.61 9.64 5.79
CA MET A 255 49.36 10.07 6.43
C MET A 255 49.59 10.48 7.88
N LYS A 256 50.36 9.69 8.64
CA LYS A 256 50.71 10.01 10.03
C LYS A 256 51.49 11.32 10.14
N ASP A 257 52.47 11.53 9.26
CA ASP A 257 53.26 12.76 9.25
C ASP A 257 52.44 13.99 8.84
N ILE A 258 51.57 13.87 7.83
CA ILE A 258 50.71 14.99 7.38
C ILE A 258 49.61 15.30 8.38
N CYS A 259 48.96 14.31 8.97
CA CYS A 259 47.97 14.52 10.04
C CYS A 259 48.59 15.05 11.34
N SER A 260 49.92 15.10 11.47
CA SER A 260 50.59 15.83 12.54
C SER A 260 50.75 17.32 12.25
N LYS A 261 50.66 17.72 10.97
CA LYS A 261 50.81 19.11 10.48
C LYS A 261 49.47 19.76 10.12
N LEU A 262 48.49 18.95 9.73
CA LEU A 262 47.12 19.34 9.41
C LEU A 262 46.14 18.59 10.31
N THR A 263 45.00 19.21 10.59
CA THR A 263 43.90 18.53 11.28
C THR A 263 43.23 17.55 10.30
N CYS A 264 43.35 16.26 10.57
CA CYS A 264 42.59 15.21 9.89
C CYS A 264 41.35 14.88 10.72
N ASN A 265 40.17 14.94 10.13
CA ASN A 265 38.92 14.54 10.76
C ASN A 265 38.78 13.02 10.83
N ARG A 266 39.53 12.28 10.01
CA ARG A 266 39.56 10.82 10.02
C ARG A 266 40.91 10.25 9.65
N THR A 267 41.10 9.00 10.05
CA THR A 267 42.34 8.24 9.81
C THR A 267 42.25 7.29 8.62
N VAL A 268 41.02 7.00 8.17
CA VAL A 268 40.75 6.06 7.07
C VAL A 268 40.39 6.85 5.82
N PRO A 269 41.08 6.67 4.68
CA PRO A 269 40.78 7.38 3.44
C PRO A 269 39.53 6.84 2.74
N ILE A 270 38.93 7.65 1.88
CA ILE A 270 37.92 7.21 0.93
C ILE A 270 38.64 6.57 -0.26
N VAL A 271 38.34 5.31 -0.53
CA VAL A 271 38.94 4.53 -1.64
C VAL A 271 38.08 4.58 -2.90
N TYR A 272 36.79 4.87 -2.76
CA TYR A 272 35.87 5.04 -3.88
C TYR A 272 34.81 6.10 -3.56
N THR A 273 34.54 6.98 -4.52
CA THR A 273 33.45 7.95 -4.43
C THR A 273 32.67 7.97 -5.73
N LYS A 274 31.34 7.91 -5.64
CA LYS A 274 30.45 8.04 -6.78
C LYS A 274 29.35 9.05 -6.49
N THR A 275 29.22 10.05 -7.36
CA THR A 275 28.07 10.94 -7.37
C THR A 275 26.87 10.22 -7.98
N ILE A 276 25.75 10.21 -7.27
CA ILE A 276 24.49 9.64 -7.73
C ILE A 276 23.56 10.78 -8.13
N ASN A 277 23.07 10.73 -9.37
CA ASN A 277 22.10 11.66 -9.92
C ASN A 277 20.84 10.89 -10.33
N ASP A 278 19.68 11.53 -10.30
CA ASP A 278 18.45 10.94 -10.82
C ASP A 278 18.42 10.95 -12.36
N SER A 279 17.33 10.45 -12.94
CA SER A 279 17.13 10.44 -14.40
C SER A 279 17.05 11.84 -15.04
N SER A 280 16.83 12.89 -14.24
CA SER A 280 16.85 14.29 -14.68
C SER A 280 18.23 14.95 -14.54
N GLY A 281 19.21 14.23 -14.01
CA GLY A 281 20.55 14.75 -13.69
C GLY A 281 20.62 15.51 -12.36
N LYS A 282 19.54 15.53 -11.56
CA LYS A 282 19.54 16.15 -10.24
C LYS A 282 20.41 15.33 -9.29
N PHE A 283 21.27 16.02 -8.56
CA PHE A 283 22.12 15.42 -7.54
C PHE A 283 21.30 14.82 -6.40
N LEU A 284 21.47 13.52 -6.16
CA LEU A 284 20.83 12.76 -5.08
C LEU A 284 21.79 12.58 -3.88
N GLY A 285 23.10 12.59 -4.13
CA GLY A 285 24.13 12.53 -3.11
C GLY A 285 25.40 11.83 -3.61
N LYS A 286 26.29 11.45 -2.68
CA LYS A 286 27.54 10.74 -2.99
C LYS A 286 27.64 9.48 -2.16
N ILE A 287 27.97 8.37 -2.82
CA ILE A 287 28.38 7.13 -2.16
C ILE A 287 29.87 7.23 -1.91
N GLN A 288 30.29 7.07 -0.66
CA GLN A 288 31.69 7.12 -0.22
C GLN A 288 32.02 5.81 0.48
N VAL A 289 32.98 5.06 -0.08
CA VAL A 289 33.47 3.80 0.50
C VAL A 289 34.81 4.08 1.17
N PHE A 290 34.87 3.87 2.48
CA PHE A 290 36.11 3.98 3.24
C PHE A 290 36.98 2.74 3.06
N GLU A 291 38.29 2.88 3.22
CA GLU A 291 39.18 1.72 3.13
C GLU A 291 38.83 0.66 4.19
N GLY A 292 38.67 -0.58 3.75
CA GLY A 292 38.25 -1.70 4.60
C GLY A 292 36.74 -1.77 4.87
N GLU A 293 35.95 -0.79 4.41
CA GLU A 293 34.49 -0.88 4.37
C GLU A 293 34.07 -1.71 3.14
N GLU A 294 33.08 -2.58 3.31
CA GLU A 294 32.47 -3.28 2.19
C GLU A 294 31.63 -2.32 1.36
N VAL A 295 31.77 -2.35 0.03
CA VAL A 295 31.01 -1.45 -0.87
C VAL A 295 29.52 -1.51 -0.60
N ILE A 296 29.00 -2.72 -0.36
CA ILE A 296 27.56 -2.91 -0.16
C ILE A 296 27.06 -2.21 1.12
N ASP A 297 27.88 -2.07 2.17
CA ASP A 297 27.52 -1.34 3.38
C ASP A 297 27.44 0.16 3.12
N ALA A 298 28.41 0.70 2.38
CA ALA A 298 28.42 2.11 2.00
C ALA A 298 27.21 2.47 1.12
N VAL A 299 26.85 1.59 0.18
CA VAL A 299 25.65 1.75 -0.66
C VAL A 299 24.39 1.72 0.20
N PHE A 300 24.27 0.77 1.13
CA PHE A 300 23.11 0.68 2.02
C PHE A 300 22.99 1.90 2.94
N ARG A 301 24.10 2.34 3.55
CA ARG A 301 24.16 3.57 4.34
C ARG A 301 23.67 4.78 3.54
N PHE A 302 24.11 4.91 2.29
CA PHE A 302 23.61 5.96 1.38
C PHE A 302 22.11 5.85 1.12
N LEU A 303 21.60 4.65 0.82
CA LEU A 303 20.17 4.42 0.56
C LEU A 303 19.31 4.82 1.76
N ARG A 304 19.76 4.52 2.98
CA ARG A 304 19.04 4.87 4.22
C ARG A 304 19.11 6.34 4.55
N GLN A 305 20.28 6.97 4.46
CA GLN A 305 20.46 8.38 4.81
C GLN A 305 19.82 9.34 3.80
N SER A 306 19.75 8.95 2.52
CA SER A 306 19.27 9.84 1.47
C SER A 306 17.74 9.83 1.32
N ASN A 307 17.04 8.80 1.84
CA ASN A 307 15.60 8.58 1.65
C ASN A 307 15.15 8.71 0.18
N VAL A 308 16.04 8.32 -0.75
CA VAL A 308 15.81 8.47 -2.18
C VAL A 308 15.02 7.26 -2.70
N ASN A 309 13.95 7.51 -3.45
CA ASN A 309 13.22 6.48 -4.17
C ASN A 309 13.98 6.06 -5.43
N VAL A 310 14.94 5.15 -5.28
CA VAL A 310 15.71 4.53 -6.37
C VAL A 310 15.44 3.03 -6.42
N ASN A 311 15.65 2.42 -7.59
CA ASN A 311 15.70 0.97 -7.69
C ASN A 311 16.93 0.45 -6.93
N GLU A 312 16.73 0.09 -5.65
CA GLU A 312 17.76 -0.34 -4.71
C GLU A 312 18.62 -1.48 -5.28
N VAL A 313 17.99 -2.51 -5.84
CA VAL A 313 18.71 -3.66 -6.43
C VAL A 313 19.55 -3.22 -7.63
N GLY A 314 19.00 -2.35 -8.48
CA GLY A 314 19.71 -1.80 -9.64
C GLY A 314 20.92 -0.96 -9.24
N LEU A 315 20.76 -0.09 -8.23
CA LEU A 315 21.85 0.76 -7.74
C LEU A 315 22.95 -0.07 -7.08
N LYS A 316 22.59 -1.03 -6.21
CA LYS A 316 23.56 -1.94 -5.57
C LYS A 316 24.40 -2.68 -6.61
N ARG A 317 23.76 -3.25 -7.64
CA ARG A 317 24.46 -3.95 -8.72
C ARG A 317 25.41 -3.02 -9.49
N TYR A 318 24.91 -1.85 -9.90
CA TYR A 318 25.69 -0.87 -10.63
C TYR A 318 26.96 -0.45 -9.86
N ILE A 319 26.81 -0.15 -8.57
CA ILE A 319 27.94 0.30 -7.74
C ILE A 319 28.91 -0.84 -7.44
N LEU A 320 28.42 -2.06 -7.18
CA LEU A 320 29.29 -3.22 -7.01
C LEU A 320 30.10 -3.50 -8.30
N ASP A 321 29.44 -3.53 -9.46
CA ASP A 321 30.12 -3.80 -10.74
C ASP A 321 31.22 -2.75 -11.04
N GLU A 322 30.98 -1.47 -10.69
CA GLU A 322 31.94 -0.40 -10.92
C GLU A 322 33.05 -0.33 -9.85
N ALA A 323 32.68 -0.35 -8.57
CA ALA A 323 33.60 -0.12 -7.46
C ALA A 323 34.51 -1.33 -7.20
N CYS A 324 34.03 -2.56 -7.38
CA CYS A 324 34.80 -3.76 -7.05
C CYS A 324 35.99 -4.01 -7.98
N ASN A 325 36.07 -3.29 -9.11
CA ASN A 325 37.24 -3.29 -10.00
C ASN A 325 38.34 -2.32 -9.55
N GLN A 326 38.09 -1.49 -8.54
CA GLN A 326 39.04 -0.50 -8.03
C GLN A 326 40.00 -1.11 -7.00
N LYS A 327 41.25 -0.67 -7.02
CA LYS A 327 42.26 -1.09 -6.04
C LYS A 327 41.87 -0.58 -4.64
N TYR A 328 42.11 -1.38 -3.60
CA TYR A 328 41.82 -1.08 -2.19
C TYR A 328 40.33 -1.06 -1.79
N VAL A 329 39.41 -1.28 -2.73
CA VAL A 329 37.99 -1.47 -2.44
C VAL A 329 37.73 -2.92 -2.00
N THR A 330 36.96 -3.11 -0.93
CA THR A 330 36.59 -4.43 -0.42
C THR A 330 35.20 -4.82 -0.94
N CYS A 331 35.13 -5.96 -1.62
CA CYS A 331 33.92 -6.56 -2.14
C CYS A 331 33.92 -8.07 -1.93
N THR A 332 33.70 -8.51 -0.68
CA THR A 332 33.64 -9.95 -0.39
C THR A 332 32.21 -10.48 -0.34
N ARG A 333 31.20 -9.60 -0.30
CA ARG A 333 29.79 -9.97 -0.19
C ARG A 333 28.83 -9.06 -0.96
N GLY A 334 27.63 -9.57 -1.22
CA GLY A 334 26.56 -8.87 -1.94
C GLY A 334 25.39 -8.39 -1.07
N ILE A 335 25.45 -8.58 0.25
CA ILE A 335 24.40 -8.20 1.21
C ILE A 335 25.05 -7.33 2.28
N ALA A 336 24.44 -6.19 2.63
CA ALA A 336 24.96 -5.28 3.65
C ALA A 336 24.84 -5.82 5.08
N HIS A 337 25.82 -5.52 5.92
CA HIS A 337 25.75 -5.72 7.36
C HIS A 337 25.31 -4.39 7.98
N VAL A 338 24.07 -4.34 8.46
CA VAL A 338 23.47 -3.12 9.00
C VAL A 338 23.83 -2.89 10.47
N PHE A 339 24.19 -3.98 11.15
CA PHE A 339 24.73 -3.98 12.50
C PHE A 339 25.82 -5.03 12.61
N ASP A 340 27.01 -4.63 13.06
CA ASP A 340 28.13 -5.54 13.23
C ASP A 340 28.97 -5.07 14.43
N LYS A 341 28.70 -5.66 15.59
CA LYS A 341 29.39 -5.31 16.85
C LYS A 341 29.67 -6.55 17.68
N LYS A 342 30.80 -6.51 18.40
CA LYS A 342 31.03 -7.42 19.53
C LYS A 342 30.11 -7.03 20.67
N ILE A 343 29.40 -8.00 21.22
CA ILE A 343 28.48 -7.83 22.33
C ILE A 343 29.14 -8.41 23.56
N THR A 344 29.17 -7.64 24.64
CA THR A 344 29.63 -8.09 25.95
C THR A 344 28.45 -8.13 26.92
N ASN A 345 28.40 -9.12 27.78
CA ASN A 345 27.37 -9.19 28.82
C ASN A 345 27.57 -8.05 29.85
N PRO A 346 26.62 -7.84 30.79
CA PRO A 346 26.76 -6.82 31.85
C PRO A 346 28.01 -6.98 32.72
N ASP A 347 28.55 -8.19 32.82
CA ASP A 347 29.78 -8.51 33.56
C ASP A 347 31.07 -8.24 32.75
N GLY A 348 30.93 -7.85 31.48
CA GLY A 348 32.03 -7.54 30.55
C GLY A 348 32.62 -8.74 29.80
N GLU A 349 32.02 -9.93 29.92
CA GLU A 349 32.43 -11.12 29.18
C GLU A 349 32.00 -11.02 27.70
N ASP A 350 32.88 -11.46 26.78
CA ASP A 350 32.61 -11.45 25.33
C ASP A 350 31.56 -12.52 24.99
N MET A 351 30.37 -12.09 24.57
CA MET A 351 29.29 -12.97 24.10
C MET A 351 29.43 -13.33 22.61
N GLY A 352 30.43 -12.77 21.94
CA GLY A 352 30.64 -12.94 20.51
C GLY A 352 30.20 -11.72 19.69
N ARG A 353 30.12 -11.92 18.38
CA ARG A 353 29.87 -10.86 17.40
C ARG A 353 28.47 -10.99 16.83
N LEU A 354 27.61 -10.00 17.10
CA LEU A 354 26.25 -9.93 16.56
C LEU A 354 26.30 -9.24 15.20
N ILE A 355 25.90 -9.97 14.16
CA ILE A 355 25.81 -9.50 12.78
C ILE A 355 24.35 -9.54 12.35
N ILE A 356 23.84 -8.42 11.86
CA ILE A 356 22.49 -8.30 11.30
C ILE A 356 22.63 -7.82 9.87
N GLN A 357 22.02 -8.55 8.94
CA GLN A 357 22.02 -8.23 7.53
C GLN A 357 20.81 -7.38 7.16
N GLU A 358 20.87 -6.68 6.03
CA GLU A 358 19.80 -5.78 5.57
C GLU A 358 18.42 -6.41 5.35
N ASN A 359 18.35 -7.73 5.16
CA ASN A 359 17.11 -8.47 4.94
C ASN A 359 16.64 -9.23 6.18
N ASP A 360 17.38 -9.14 7.29
CA ASP A 360 17.03 -9.79 8.54
C ASP A 360 16.05 -8.91 9.33
N GLU A 361 15.08 -9.53 10.01
CA GLU A 361 14.37 -8.85 11.09
C GLU A 361 15.28 -8.79 12.33
N PRO A 362 15.71 -7.59 12.78
CA PRO A 362 16.73 -7.48 13.81
C PRO A 362 16.31 -8.11 15.14
N ALA A 363 15.02 -8.05 15.50
CA ALA A 363 14.51 -8.68 16.71
C ALA A 363 14.74 -10.20 16.71
N ASP A 364 14.52 -10.87 15.57
CA ASP A 364 14.73 -12.32 15.44
C ASP A 364 16.21 -12.68 15.49
N LYS A 365 17.07 -11.88 14.85
CA LYS A 365 18.52 -12.12 14.88
C LYS A 365 19.12 -11.94 16.26
N VAL A 366 18.65 -10.95 17.03
CA VAL A 366 19.03 -10.80 18.43
C VAL A 366 18.57 -12.02 19.23
N PHE A 367 17.33 -12.47 19.05
CA PHE A 367 16.81 -13.64 19.76
C PHE A 367 17.56 -14.92 19.40
N GLN A 368 17.85 -15.15 18.12
CA GLN A 368 18.67 -16.26 17.64
C GLN A 368 20.07 -16.21 18.26
N PHE A 369 20.76 -15.07 18.18
CA PHE A 369 22.08 -14.86 18.80
C PHE A 369 22.06 -15.18 20.30
N CYS A 370 21.03 -14.73 20.99
CA CYS A 370 20.87 -14.96 22.42
C CYS A 370 20.63 -16.43 22.77
N THR A 371 19.80 -17.12 21.98
CA THR A 371 19.54 -18.56 22.12
C THR A 371 20.81 -19.37 21.90
N ASP A 372 21.61 -19.01 20.88
CA ASP A 372 22.86 -19.69 20.55
C ASP A 372 23.96 -19.47 21.61
N SER A 373 23.90 -18.36 22.36
CA SER A 373 24.91 -17.99 23.36
C SER A 373 24.71 -18.60 24.75
N GLU A 374 23.56 -19.23 25.03
CA GLU A 374 23.09 -19.72 26.35
C GLU A 374 23.07 -18.68 27.50
N ALA A 375 23.58 -17.47 27.30
CA ALA A 375 23.88 -16.48 28.34
C ALA A 375 22.94 -15.26 28.37
N CYS A 376 21.92 -15.19 27.51
CA CYS A 376 20.96 -14.10 27.52
C CYS A 376 19.78 -14.37 28.46
N HIS A 377 19.52 -13.45 29.38
CA HIS A 377 18.25 -13.36 30.12
C HIS A 377 17.23 -12.51 29.36
N ASP A 378 15.93 -12.69 29.62
CA ASP A 378 14.83 -12.02 28.88
C ASP A 378 14.94 -10.48 28.89
N ASP A 379 15.29 -9.88 30.04
CA ASP A 379 15.51 -8.43 30.17
C ASP A 379 16.68 -7.94 29.28
N TYR A 380 17.69 -8.79 29.10
CA TYR A 380 18.85 -8.48 28.28
C TYR A 380 18.52 -8.52 26.78
N ILE A 381 17.67 -9.46 26.34
CA ILE A 381 17.19 -9.56 24.96
C ILE A 381 16.49 -8.25 24.57
N SER A 382 15.56 -7.77 25.41
CA SER A 382 14.82 -6.53 25.15
C SER A 382 15.74 -5.32 25.03
N ASN A 383 16.74 -5.21 25.90
CA ASN A 383 17.74 -4.14 25.84
C ASN A 383 18.62 -4.21 24.60
N LEU A 384 19.03 -5.41 24.19
CA LEU A 384 19.84 -5.62 23.00
C LEU A 384 19.05 -5.33 21.72
N ILE A 385 17.77 -5.70 21.66
CA ILE A 385 16.85 -5.32 20.58
C ILE A 385 16.74 -3.80 20.50
N ASN A 386 16.54 -3.10 21.63
CA ASN A 386 16.48 -1.64 21.62
C ASN A 386 17.79 -1.02 21.14
N LEU A 387 18.94 -1.48 21.64
CA LEU A 387 20.27 -1.03 21.19
C LEU A 387 20.46 -1.20 19.67
N VAL A 388 20.01 -2.32 19.13
CA VAL A 388 20.09 -2.63 17.70
C VAL A 388 19.11 -1.77 16.90
N CYS A 389 17.85 -1.69 17.30
CA CYS A 389 16.80 -0.97 16.60
C CYS A 389 16.95 0.56 16.67
N ASP A 390 17.68 1.07 17.65
CA ASP A 390 17.99 2.49 17.79
C ASP A 390 19.29 2.88 17.04
N SER A 391 19.98 1.91 16.40
CA SER A 391 21.14 2.16 15.56
C SER A 391 20.73 2.79 14.23
N GLU A 392 21.46 3.83 13.79
CA GLU A 392 21.12 4.68 12.63
C GLU A 392 20.82 3.91 11.32
N ASN A 393 21.50 2.78 11.11
CA ASN A 393 21.39 2.00 9.87
C ASN A 393 20.42 0.81 9.96
N VAL A 394 19.79 0.56 11.11
CA VAL A 394 18.96 -0.63 11.31
C VAL A 394 17.48 -0.26 11.22
N HIS A 395 16.71 -1.01 10.44
CA HIS A 395 15.25 -0.88 10.40
C HIS A 395 14.61 -2.10 11.06
N CYS A 396 13.91 -1.87 12.17
CA CYS A 396 13.13 -2.91 12.83
C CYS A 396 11.65 -2.76 12.47
N ASN A 397 11.07 -3.80 11.86
CA ASN A 397 9.61 -3.81 11.65
C ASN A 397 8.90 -4.09 12.99
N ARG A 398 9.58 -4.77 13.91
CA ARG A 398 9.08 -5.08 15.25
C ARG A 398 10.18 -5.10 16.29
N ARG A 399 9.79 -4.94 17.56
CA ARG A 399 10.71 -5.02 18.72
C ARG A 399 10.52 -6.29 19.55
N LYS A 400 9.72 -7.23 19.05
CA LYS A 400 9.53 -8.54 19.65
C LYS A 400 9.91 -9.60 18.63
N PRO A 401 10.76 -10.58 18.98
CA PRO A 401 11.10 -11.69 18.09
C PRO A 401 9.91 -12.62 17.85
N VAL A 402 9.93 -13.33 16.73
CA VAL A 402 9.02 -14.44 16.42
C VAL A 402 9.62 -15.71 17.00
N VAL A 403 8.87 -16.36 17.87
CA VAL A 403 9.25 -17.64 18.49
C VAL A 403 8.72 -18.83 17.71
N LEU A 404 7.69 -18.63 16.90
CA LEU A 404 7.07 -19.66 16.08
C LEU A 404 6.59 -19.07 14.75
N SER A 405 6.99 -19.69 13.63
CA SER A 405 6.50 -19.35 12.29
C SER A 405 6.01 -20.62 11.60
N ILE A 406 4.70 -20.72 11.34
CA ILE A 406 4.07 -21.88 10.69
C ILE A 406 3.45 -21.41 9.37
N PRO A 407 3.86 -21.96 8.21
CA PRO A 407 3.19 -21.67 6.95
C PRO A 407 1.77 -22.27 6.96
N LEU A 408 0.76 -21.44 6.71
CA LEU A 408 -0.62 -21.86 6.54
C LEU A 408 -0.98 -21.81 5.05
N SER A 409 -1.46 -22.93 4.52
CA SER A 409 -2.00 -23.07 3.17
C SER A 409 -3.50 -23.35 3.26
N GLY A 410 -4.27 -22.82 2.31
CA GLY A 410 -5.68 -23.18 2.20
C GLY A 410 -5.87 -24.54 1.52
N ASP A 411 -7.12 -24.88 1.21
CA ASP A 411 -7.44 -26.07 0.40
C ASP A 411 -6.63 -26.08 -0.89
N SER A 412 -6.39 -27.28 -1.43
CA SER A 412 -5.35 -27.62 -2.43
C SER A 412 -5.19 -26.70 -3.63
N ASP A 413 -6.18 -25.85 -3.95
CA ASP A 413 -6.18 -24.93 -5.08
C ASP A 413 -5.87 -23.46 -4.71
N SER A 414 -5.81 -23.11 -3.42
CA SER A 414 -5.75 -21.72 -2.95
C SER A 414 -4.34 -21.17 -2.63
N GLY A 415 -3.31 -22.01 -2.76
CA GLY A 415 -1.92 -21.63 -2.51
C GLY A 415 -1.61 -21.36 -1.02
N MET A 416 -0.38 -20.91 -0.77
CA MET A 416 0.07 -20.49 0.56
C MET A 416 -0.64 -19.18 0.94
N ILE A 417 -1.33 -19.17 2.09
CA ILE A 417 -2.04 -17.97 2.59
C ILE A 417 -1.01 -17.00 3.19
N GLY A 418 -0.10 -17.52 4.02
CA GLY A 418 0.92 -16.75 4.72
C GLY A 418 1.59 -17.57 5.83
N ASN A 419 2.49 -16.95 6.58
CA ASN A 419 3.07 -17.54 7.79
C ASN A 419 2.34 -17.02 9.03
N LEU A 420 1.84 -17.93 9.86
CA LEU A 420 1.38 -17.63 11.20
C LEU A 420 2.62 -17.40 12.07
N GLU A 421 2.81 -16.15 12.48
CA GLU A 421 3.92 -15.71 13.33
C GLU A 421 3.41 -15.41 14.75
N VAL A 422 3.97 -16.11 15.74
CA VAL A 422 3.74 -15.87 17.17
C VAL A 422 4.95 -15.16 17.76
N LEU A 423 4.73 -13.98 18.34
CA LEU A 423 5.78 -13.21 18.97
C LEU A 423 6.11 -13.74 20.38
N ILE A 424 7.28 -13.38 20.91
CA ILE A 424 7.61 -13.68 22.31
C ILE A 424 6.59 -13.01 23.25
N ASP A 425 6.18 -13.74 24.29
CA ASP A 425 5.14 -13.38 25.25
C ASP A 425 3.74 -13.11 24.64
N GLU A 426 3.56 -13.40 23.35
CA GLU A 426 2.24 -13.35 22.72
C GLU A 426 1.53 -14.69 22.89
N GLU A 427 0.27 -14.63 23.29
CA GLU A 427 -0.53 -15.85 23.34
C GLU A 427 -0.80 -16.33 21.90
N PRO A 428 -0.53 -17.61 21.56
CA PRO A 428 -0.70 -18.11 20.20
C PRO A 428 -2.10 -17.90 19.62
N VAL A 429 -3.16 -17.96 20.44
CA VAL A 429 -4.52 -17.72 19.94
C VAL A 429 -4.76 -16.26 19.51
N ASP A 430 -4.07 -15.26 20.08
CA ASP A 430 -4.10 -13.88 19.58
C ASP A 430 -3.44 -13.77 18.22
N ALA A 431 -2.26 -14.40 18.06
CA ALA A 431 -1.55 -14.43 16.80
C ALA A 431 -2.40 -15.08 15.70
N ILE A 432 -3.11 -16.17 16.02
CA ILE A 432 -4.06 -16.83 15.09
C ILE A 432 -5.21 -15.89 14.73
N TYR A 433 -5.82 -15.22 15.71
CA TYR A 433 -6.89 -14.25 15.43
C TYR A 433 -6.42 -13.13 14.51
N ARG A 434 -5.28 -12.49 14.83
CA ARG A 434 -4.66 -11.46 13.99
C ARG A 434 -4.40 -11.96 12.58
N PHE A 435 -3.88 -13.17 12.43
CA PHE A 435 -3.66 -13.81 11.13
C PHE A 435 -4.97 -13.95 10.34
N PHE A 436 -6.07 -14.35 11.00
CA PHE A 436 -7.39 -14.43 10.36
C PHE A 436 -7.89 -13.09 9.85
N VAL A 437 -7.69 -12.01 10.62
CA VAL A 437 -8.09 -10.66 10.19
C VAL A 437 -7.24 -10.20 9.00
N VAL A 438 -5.91 -10.26 9.11
CA VAL A 438 -4.97 -9.76 8.08
C VAL A 438 -5.17 -10.47 6.74
N HIS A 439 -5.55 -11.76 6.76
CA HIS A 439 -5.77 -12.55 5.55
C HIS A 439 -7.24 -12.67 5.11
N ASN A 440 -8.15 -11.89 5.74
CA ASN A 440 -9.61 -11.91 5.48
C ASN A 440 -10.22 -13.32 5.52
N LEU A 441 -9.79 -14.15 6.48
CA LEU A 441 -10.24 -15.54 6.57
C LEU A 441 -11.66 -15.66 7.11
N PHE A 442 -12.12 -14.68 7.91
CA PHE A 442 -13.50 -14.61 8.38
C PHE A 442 -14.50 -14.49 7.23
N GLU A 443 -14.20 -13.66 6.22
CA GLU A 443 -15.06 -13.50 5.03
C GLU A 443 -15.06 -14.73 4.12
N LYS A 444 -14.01 -15.56 4.23
CA LYS A 444 -13.88 -16.84 3.51
C LYS A 444 -14.52 -18.00 4.26
N ASN A 445 -15.28 -17.74 5.33
CA ASN A 445 -15.93 -18.74 6.18
C ASN A 445 -14.97 -19.77 6.80
N TRP A 446 -13.73 -19.38 7.09
CA TRP A 446 -12.81 -20.23 7.84
C TRP A 446 -13.23 -20.32 9.31
N ASP A 447 -13.18 -21.53 9.87
CA ASP A 447 -13.48 -21.73 11.29
C ASP A 447 -12.23 -21.48 12.17
N LEU A 448 -12.23 -20.34 12.84
CA LEU A 448 -11.20 -19.94 13.80
C LEU A 448 -11.01 -20.99 14.92
N ARG A 449 -12.09 -21.60 15.42
CA ARG A 449 -12.02 -22.55 16.54
C ARG A 449 -11.29 -23.83 16.14
N THR A 450 -11.52 -24.31 14.93
CA THR A 450 -10.80 -25.47 14.37
C THR A 450 -9.31 -25.17 14.25
N VAL A 451 -8.90 -24.02 13.71
CA VAL A 451 -7.48 -23.67 13.58
C VAL A 451 -6.81 -23.45 14.93
N ILE A 452 -7.47 -22.76 15.88
CA ILE A 452 -6.99 -22.66 17.26
C ILE A 452 -6.75 -24.04 17.85
N SER A 453 -7.69 -24.97 17.71
CA SER A 453 -7.53 -26.33 18.23
C SER A 453 -6.38 -27.08 17.57
N GLN A 454 -6.15 -26.92 16.27
CA GLN A 454 -5.07 -27.59 15.56
C GLN A 454 -3.70 -27.07 16.00
N ILE A 455 -3.54 -25.75 16.08
CA ILE A 455 -2.25 -25.11 16.43
C ILE A 455 -1.93 -25.31 17.92
N CYS A 456 -2.91 -25.14 18.81
CA CYS A 456 -2.70 -25.32 20.25
C CYS A 456 -2.45 -26.77 20.68
N ASN A 457 -2.66 -27.75 19.79
CA ASN A 457 -2.34 -29.16 20.03
C ASN A 457 -0.92 -29.54 19.57
N LEU A 458 -0.16 -28.62 18.97
CA LEU A 458 1.23 -28.87 18.58
C LEU A 458 2.14 -28.85 19.82
N GLU A 459 3.06 -29.81 19.93
CA GLU A 459 3.96 -29.93 21.09
C GLU A 459 4.87 -28.70 21.30
N SER A 460 5.16 -27.95 20.23
CA SER A 460 5.99 -26.74 20.27
C SER A 460 5.24 -25.48 20.68
N VAL A 461 3.92 -25.57 20.93
CA VAL A 461 3.05 -24.40 21.17
C VAL A 461 2.32 -24.58 22.51
N THR A 462 2.53 -23.65 23.44
CA THR A 462 1.78 -23.63 24.69
C THR A 462 0.70 -22.55 24.62
N CYS A 463 -0.56 -22.97 24.49
CA CYS A 463 -1.71 -22.07 24.63
C CYS A 463 -2.22 -22.11 26.06
N ASN A 464 -2.19 -20.96 26.75
CA ASN A 464 -2.77 -20.77 28.07
C ASN A 464 -4.29 -20.57 28.00
N ARG A 465 -4.84 -20.19 26.84
CA ARG A 465 -6.29 -19.97 26.65
C ARG A 465 -6.80 -20.44 25.29
N LYS A 466 -8.12 -20.61 25.20
CA LYS A 466 -8.84 -21.10 24.01
C LYS A 466 -9.61 -20.02 23.25
N ARG A 467 -9.74 -18.83 23.82
CA ARG A 467 -10.39 -17.65 23.24
C ARG A 467 -9.33 -16.61 23.00
N ALA A 468 -9.31 -16.00 21.82
CA ALA A 468 -8.42 -14.90 21.51
C ALA A 468 -8.99 -13.55 22.00
N ILE A 469 -8.11 -12.59 22.25
CA ILE A 469 -8.48 -11.22 22.59
C ILE A 469 -8.54 -10.49 21.25
N LYS A 470 -9.75 -10.07 20.89
CA LYS A 470 -10.01 -9.26 19.70
C LYS A 470 -9.49 -7.84 19.87
N PHE A 471 -9.67 -7.27 21.07
CA PHE A 471 -9.19 -5.93 21.38
C PHE A 471 -8.92 -5.79 22.87
N PHE A 472 -7.85 -5.07 23.22
CA PHE A 472 -7.53 -4.76 24.60
C PHE A 472 -6.98 -3.34 24.76
N SER A 473 -7.47 -2.65 25.79
CA SER A 473 -6.94 -1.37 26.24
C SER A 473 -7.02 -1.27 27.76
N HIS A 474 -5.90 -0.92 28.41
CA HIS A 474 -5.82 -0.77 29.87
C HIS A 474 -6.54 0.47 30.42
N ASP A 475 -6.49 1.59 29.68
CA ASP A 475 -7.15 2.86 30.02
C ASP A 475 -8.01 3.28 28.82
N PHE A 476 -9.09 2.53 28.58
CA PHE A 476 -10.00 2.82 27.50
C PHE A 476 -10.81 4.08 27.80
N LYS A 477 -10.87 4.98 26.81
CA LYS A 477 -11.61 6.22 26.89
C LYS A 477 -12.68 6.20 25.82
N MET A 478 -13.92 6.46 26.22
CA MET A 478 -15.02 6.67 25.31
C MET A 478 -15.50 8.10 25.52
N ALA A 479 -15.38 8.92 24.48
CA ALA A 479 -15.44 10.38 24.57
C ALA A 479 -14.33 10.96 25.50
N ALA A 480 -14.68 11.93 26.34
CA ALA A 480 -13.76 12.51 27.34
C ALA A 480 -13.70 11.73 28.66
N LYS A 481 -14.37 10.58 28.77
CA LYS A 481 -14.50 9.80 30.00
C LYS A 481 -13.64 8.54 29.92
N SER A 482 -12.73 8.35 30.88
CA SER A 482 -12.09 7.03 31.07
C SER A 482 -13.14 6.08 31.65
N VAL A 483 -13.33 4.96 30.96
CA VAL A 483 -14.29 3.90 31.33
C VAL A 483 -13.58 2.67 31.91
N GLY A 484 -12.25 2.75 32.11
CA GLY A 484 -11.43 1.66 32.65
C GLY A 484 -10.88 0.72 31.57
N PRO A 485 -10.43 -0.48 31.95
CA PRO A 485 -9.93 -1.45 30.98
C PRO A 485 -11.07 -2.01 30.13
N LEU A 486 -10.84 -2.12 28.83
CA LEU A 486 -11.74 -2.76 27.87
C LEU A 486 -11.05 -4.00 27.30
N VAL A 487 -11.69 -5.16 27.44
CA VAL A 487 -11.30 -6.41 26.79
C VAL A 487 -12.48 -6.84 25.93
N ILE A 488 -12.23 -7.13 24.66
CA ILE A 488 -13.22 -7.70 23.73
C ILE A 488 -12.65 -9.03 23.28
N TRP A 489 -13.43 -10.10 23.41
CA TRP A 489 -13.03 -11.44 23.01
C TRP A 489 -13.38 -11.73 21.54
N ASP A 490 -12.79 -12.78 20.98
CA ASP A 490 -12.98 -13.17 19.57
C ASP A 490 -14.43 -13.49 19.20
N ASP A 491 -15.18 -14.10 20.11
CA ASP A 491 -16.60 -14.44 20.02
C ASP A 491 -17.57 -13.30 20.38
N GLU A 492 -17.06 -12.14 20.80
CA GLU A 492 -17.86 -10.95 21.09
C GLU A 492 -17.82 -9.98 19.92
N GLU A 493 -18.94 -9.31 19.64
CA GLU A 493 -18.97 -8.23 18.65
C GLU A 493 -18.65 -6.88 19.30
N VAL A 494 -17.76 -6.13 18.68
CA VAL A 494 -17.24 -4.87 19.24
C VAL A 494 -18.38 -3.90 19.57
N ILE A 495 -19.36 -3.80 18.67
CA ILE A 495 -20.48 -2.87 18.83
C ILE A 495 -21.39 -3.23 20.01
N ASP A 496 -21.53 -4.51 20.39
CA ASP A 496 -22.31 -4.93 21.54
C ASP A 496 -21.65 -4.53 22.85
N VAL A 497 -20.36 -4.84 22.97
CA VAL A 497 -19.58 -4.49 24.16
C VAL A 497 -19.62 -2.97 24.35
N LEU A 498 -19.44 -2.19 23.28
CA LEU A 498 -19.53 -0.73 23.35
C LEU A 498 -20.94 -0.23 23.70
N TYR A 499 -21.99 -0.90 23.24
CA TYR A 499 -23.38 -0.56 23.61
C TYR A 499 -23.65 -0.81 25.10
N GLU A 500 -23.20 -1.93 25.66
CA GLU A 500 -23.29 -2.17 27.10
C GLU A 500 -22.54 -1.10 27.91
N PHE A 501 -21.35 -0.73 27.47
CA PHE A 501 -20.57 0.36 28.07
C PHE A 501 -21.31 1.70 27.98
N ARG A 502 -21.95 1.98 26.85
CA ARG A 502 -22.76 3.19 26.66
C ARG A 502 -23.87 3.24 27.70
N LEU A 503 -24.63 2.16 27.87
CA LEU A 503 -25.71 2.08 28.85
C LEU A 503 -25.19 2.24 30.29
N ARG A 504 -24.09 1.55 30.63
CA ARG A 504 -23.49 1.57 31.98
C ARG A 504 -22.96 2.96 32.37
N HIS A 505 -22.43 3.71 31.42
CA HIS A 505 -21.77 4.99 31.68
C HIS A 505 -22.59 6.22 31.25
N ASN A 506 -23.81 6.03 30.75
CA ASN A 506 -24.73 7.04 30.23
C ASN A 506 -24.07 7.92 29.14
N LEU A 507 -23.48 7.25 28.13
CA LEU A 507 -22.80 7.89 27.00
C LEU A 507 -23.74 8.02 25.79
N THR A 508 -23.36 8.80 24.79
CA THR A 508 -24.20 8.99 23.59
C THR A 508 -23.93 7.92 22.52
N ALA A 509 -24.88 7.74 21.59
CA ALA A 509 -24.69 6.88 20.42
C ALA A 509 -23.50 7.33 19.56
N PHE A 510 -23.25 8.64 19.48
CA PHE A 510 -22.09 9.19 18.79
C PHE A 510 -20.77 8.74 19.45
N ASP A 511 -20.70 8.74 20.79
CA ASP A 511 -19.50 8.30 21.52
C ASP A 511 -19.21 6.80 21.28
N GLN A 512 -20.26 5.98 21.25
CA GLN A 512 -20.18 4.55 20.91
C GLN A 512 -19.67 4.36 19.48
N MET A 513 -20.26 5.05 18.49
CA MET A 513 -19.85 4.90 17.09
C MET A 513 -18.45 5.43 16.83
N LYS A 514 -18.01 6.46 17.57
CA LYS A 514 -16.64 6.97 17.48
C LYS A 514 -15.65 5.92 17.99
N ALA A 515 -15.92 5.34 19.16
CA ALA A 515 -15.13 4.23 19.71
C ALA A 515 -15.13 3.01 18.77
N PHE A 516 -16.28 2.67 18.19
CA PHE A 516 -16.41 1.59 17.21
C PHE A 516 -15.53 1.85 15.98
N GLY A 517 -15.56 3.07 15.43
CA GLY A 517 -14.71 3.49 14.32
C GLY A 517 -13.22 3.40 14.65
N GLU A 518 -12.81 3.81 15.86
CA GLU A 518 -11.42 3.74 16.33
C GLU A 518 -10.93 2.29 16.51
N ILE A 519 -11.79 1.39 17.00
CA ILE A 519 -11.43 -0.02 17.24
C ILE A 519 -11.46 -0.81 15.92
N CYS A 520 -12.59 -0.79 15.21
CA CYS A 520 -12.80 -1.55 13.98
C CYS A 520 -12.10 -0.93 12.77
N GLY A 521 -11.51 0.27 12.90
CA GLY A 521 -10.61 0.84 11.89
C GLY A 521 -9.18 0.27 11.95
N ARG A 522 -8.86 -0.54 12.97
CA ARG A 522 -7.57 -1.21 13.06
C ARG A 522 -7.55 -2.45 12.16
N ILE A 523 -6.42 -2.67 11.50
CA ILE A 523 -6.22 -3.79 10.55
C ILE A 523 -6.21 -5.17 11.21
N ASP A 524 -6.12 -5.23 12.54
CA ASP A 524 -6.04 -6.45 13.35
C ASP A 524 -7.35 -6.76 14.09
N VAL A 525 -8.43 -6.00 13.85
CA VAL A 525 -9.74 -6.21 14.46
C VAL A 525 -10.80 -6.49 13.40
N TYR A 526 -11.50 -7.62 13.50
CA TYR A 526 -12.63 -7.94 12.62
C TYR A 526 -13.97 -7.62 13.30
N CYS A 527 -14.80 -6.84 12.60
CA CYS A 527 -16.13 -6.45 13.04
C CYS A 527 -17.15 -6.84 11.97
N SER A 528 -18.06 -7.76 12.30
CA SER A 528 -19.02 -8.27 11.31
C SER A 528 -20.21 -7.35 11.10
N ARG A 529 -20.48 -6.44 12.04
CA ARG A 529 -21.65 -5.56 12.03
C ARG A 529 -21.41 -4.21 12.69
N SER A 530 -22.25 -3.25 12.32
CA SER A 530 -22.24 -1.85 12.79
C SER A 530 -23.40 -1.48 13.72
N ARG A 531 -24.25 -2.45 14.09
CA ARG A 531 -25.40 -2.24 15.00
C ARG A 531 -25.31 -3.22 16.15
N ALA A 532 -25.49 -2.73 17.38
CA ALA A 532 -25.55 -3.59 18.56
C ALA A 532 -26.82 -4.45 18.59
N ILE A 533 -26.75 -5.61 19.23
CA ILE A 533 -27.92 -6.41 19.59
C ILE A 533 -28.50 -5.79 20.86
N VAL A 534 -29.73 -5.27 20.77
CA VAL A 534 -30.44 -4.70 21.91
C VAL A 534 -31.24 -5.77 22.64
N TYR A 535 -31.71 -6.76 21.89
CA TYR A 535 -32.43 -7.90 22.43
C TYR A 535 -32.17 -9.14 21.58
N GLU A 536 -31.90 -10.25 22.24
CA GLU A 536 -31.80 -11.57 21.63
C GLU A 536 -32.68 -12.54 22.40
N LEU A 537 -33.50 -13.29 21.68
CA LEU A 537 -34.18 -14.46 22.21
C LEU A 537 -33.63 -15.69 21.49
N SER A 538 -32.77 -16.43 22.21
CA SER A 538 -32.20 -17.69 21.76
C SER A 538 -33.08 -18.88 22.15
N ASP A 539 -32.76 -20.04 21.60
CA ASP A 539 -33.34 -21.33 22.00
C ASP A 539 -34.86 -21.39 21.89
N ILE A 540 -35.40 -20.65 20.93
CA ILE A 540 -36.82 -20.64 20.61
C ILE A 540 -37.18 -22.04 20.07
N THR A 541 -37.93 -22.80 20.87
CA THR A 541 -38.40 -24.13 20.50
C THR A 541 -39.83 -24.07 19.98
N LYS A 542 -40.22 -25.09 19.21
CA LYS A 542 -41.61 -25.27 18.81
C LYS A 542 -42.55 -25.40 20.02
N GLN A 543 -42.10 -26.01 21.12
CA GLN A 543 -42.88 -26.23 22.33
C GLN A 543 -43.25 -24.92 23.04
N ASP A 544 -42.41 -23.89 22.94
CA ASP A 544 -42.71 -22.55 23.48
C ASP A 544 -43.99 -21.95 22.86
N PHE A 545 -44.40 -22.44 21.68
CA PHE A 545 -45.58 -21.97 20.96
C PHE A 545 -46.73 -22.97 20.86
N GLU A 546 -46.52 -24.26 21.14
CA GLU A 546 -47.61 -25.26 21.17
C GLU A 546 -48.65 -24.95 22.26
N LYS A 547 -48.30 -24.14 23.27
CA LYS A 547 -49.22 -23.67 24.31
C LYS A 547 -50.36 -22.75 23.81
N PHE A 548 -50.25 -22.24 22.58
CA PHE A 548 -51.16 -21.23 22.02
C PHE A 548 -52.11 -21.73 20.91
N GLY A 549 -52.03 -23.00 20.51
CA GLY A 549 -52.87 -23.56 19.44
C GLY A 549 -53.45 -24.92 19.81
N ASN A 550 -54.72 -24.96 20.22
CA ASN A 550 -55.38 -26.19 20.67
C ASN A 550 -55.92 -27.08 19.53
N GLU A 551 -55.75 -26.75 18.23
CA GLU A 551 -56.56 -27.42 17.18
C GLU A 551 -55.90 -27.82 15.84
N THR A 552 -54.61 -27.59 15.55
CA THR A 552 -54.08 -27.89 14.19
C THR A 552 -52.99 -28.94 14.06
N CYS A 553 -52.39 -29.43 15.14
CA CYS A 553 -51.54 -30.63 15.07
C CYS A 553 -52.32 -31.89 15.45
N ASN A 554 -53.34 -32.24 14.66
CA ASN A 554 -53.96 -33.55 14.73
C ASN A 554 -52.95 -34.58 14.16
N ARG A 555 -52.14 -35.19 15.03
CA ARG A 555 -51.08 -36.18 14.74
C ARG A 555 -51.59 -37.50 14.13
N ASN A 556 -52.79 -37.53 13.55
CA ASN A 556 -53.46 -38.75 13.08
C ASN A 556 -52.91 -39.36 11.77
N SER A 557 -51.75 -38.90 11.27
CA SER A 557 -51.22 -39.42 10.00
C SER A 557 -49.71 -39.39 9.88
N MET A 558 -48.99 -39.90 10.89
CA MET A 558 -47.65 -40.45 10.65
C MET A 558 -47.47 -41.75 11.44
N GLY A 559 -47.16 -42.84 10.75
CA GLY A 559 -46.48 -43.98 11.36
C GLY A 559 -47.06 -45.39 11.21
N TRP A 560 -48.13 -45.65 10.45
CA TRP A 560 -48.49 -47.04 10.11
C TRP A 560 -49.06 -47.13 8.69
N LYS A 561 -48.41 -47.89 7.81
CA LYS A 561 -48.91 -48.17 6.46
C LYS A 561 -49.24 -49.64 6.33
N TYR A 562 -50.53 -49.97 6.38
CA TYR A 562 -50.99 -51.28 5.96
C TYR A 562 -50.72 -51.47 4.46
N LEU A 563 -50.30 -52.68 4.05
CA LEU A 563 -50.27 -53.03 2.62
C LEU A 563 -51.61 -52.66 1.97
N LYS A 564 -51.57 -51.89 0.88
CA LYS A 564 -52.73 -51.25 0.24
C LYS A 564 -53.87 -52.22 -0.09
N SER A 565 -53.54 -53.48 -0.39
CA SER A 565 -54.50 -54.55 -0.67
C SER A 565 -55.28 -55.05 0.56
N VAL A 566 -54.75 -54.83 1.76
CA VAL A 566 -55.41 -55.20 3.02
C VAL A 566 -56.35 -54.08 3.44
N GLY A 567 -55.90 -52.81 3.40
CA GLY A 567 -56.69 -51.64 3.84
C GLY A 567 -58.02 -51.42 3.10
N GLU A 568 -58.11 -51.84 1.84
CA GLU A 568 -59.34 -51.71 1.02
C GLU A 568 -60.31 -52.89 1.17
N SER A 569 -59.90 -53.98 1.83
CA SER A 569 -60.79 -55.12 2.08
C SER A 569 -61.72 -54.88 3.28
N THR A 570 -62.91 -55.48 3.26
CA THR A 570 -63.84 -55.50 4.41
C THR A 570 -63.23 -56.17 5.65
N LEU A 571 -62.23 -57.04 5.47
CA LEU A 571 -61.45 -57.62 6.57
C LEU A 571 -60.43 -56.62 7.11
N GLY A 572 -59.75 -55.85 6.26
CA GLY A 572 -58.75 -54.86 6.67
C GLY A 572 -59.31 -53.62 7.34
N SER A 573 -60.49 -53.14 6.92
CA SER A 573 -61.19 -52.07 7.67
C SER A 573 -61.69 -52.54 9.04
N LYS A 574 -62.04 -53.83 9.18
CA LYS A 574 -62.35 -54.45 10.47
C LYS A 574 -61.10 -54.71 11.32
N LEU A 575 -59.98 -55.09 10.70
CA LEU A 575 -58.67 -55.28 11.36
C LEU A 575 -58.07 -53.94 11.81
N ALA A 576 -58.23 -52.86 11.04
CA ALA A 576 -57.86 -51.51 11.45
C ALA A 576 -58.68 -51.06 12.67
N LYS A 577 -59.98 -51.38 12.70
CA LYS A 577 -60.84 -51.17 13.88
C LYS A 577 -60.50 -52.07 15.09
N LEU A 578 -59.88 -53.23 14.85
CA LEU A 578 -59.42 -54.15 15.89
C LEU A 578 -58.03 -53.74 16.42
N ALA A 579 -57.17 -53.17 15.57
CA ALA A 579 -55.83 -52.68 15.88
C ALA A 579 -55.83 -51.31 16.59
N THR A 580 -56.94 -50.57 16.56
CA THR A 580 -57.18 -49.41 17.44
C THR A 580 -57.52 -49.81 18.88
N ASN A 581 -57.68 -51.11 19.20
CA ASN A 581 -57.89 -51.59 20.57
C ASN A 581 -56.53 -51.84 21.25
N GLU A 582 -56.09 -50.91 22.10
CA GLU A 582 -54.79 -50.91 22.79
C GLU A 582 -54.41 -52.26 23.42
N THR A 583 -55.38 -53.01 23.95
CA THR A 583 -55.16 -54.32 24.58
C THR A 583 -54.63 -55.37 23.60
N ILE A 584 -55.08 -55.32 22.35
CA ILE A 584 -54.67 -56.24 21.29
C ILE A 584 -53.33 -55.79 20.71
N THR A 585 -53.15 -54.48 20.58
CA THR A 585 -51.92 -53.83 20.12
C THR A 585 -50.74 -54.19 21.04
N HIS A 586 -50.91 -54.15 22.36
CA HIS A 586 -49.86 -54.57 23.31
C HIS A 586 -49.52 -56.07 23.28
N ILE A 587 -50.52 -56.95 23.07
CA ILE A 587 -50.28 -58.40 22.98
C ILE A 587 -49.52 -58.74 21.69
N VAL A 588 -49.82 -58.04 20.58
CA VAL A 588 -49.19 -58.26 19.27
C VAL A 588 -47.78 -57.64 19.19
N ILE A 589 -47.53 -56.52 19.89
CA ILE A 589 -46.25 -55.78 19.86
C ILE A 589 -45.20 -56.36 20.80
N HIS A 590 -45.57 -57.21 21.78
CA HIS A 590 -44.59 -57.73 22.72
C HIS A 590 -43.54 -58.62 22.00
N PRO A 591 -42.23 -58.32 22.10
CA PRO A 591 -41.18 -58.98 21.30
C PRO A 591 -41.01 -60.47 21.61
N LEU A 592 -41.54 -60.93 22.75
CA LEU A 592 -41.61 -62.35 23.14
C LEU A 592 -42.86 -63.07 22.63
N CYS A 593 -43.86 -62.37 22.09
CA CYS A 593 -45.07 -63.01 21.58
C CYS A 593 -44.76 -64.04 20.48
N PRO A 594 -43.91 -63.75 19.46
CA PRO A 594 -43.61 -64.70 18.39
C PRO A 594 -42.93 -65.97 18.93
N THR A 595 -41.95 -65.80 19.82
CA THR A 595 -41.19 -66.90 20.42
C THR A 595 -42.05 -67.76 21.33
N VAL A 596 -42.95 -67.16 22.11
CA VAL A 596 -43.92 -67.87 22.97
C VAL A 596 -44.93 -68.65 22.12
N THR A 597 -45.47 -68.08 21.03
CA THR A 597 -46.37 -68.82 20.13
C THR A 597 -45.69 -69.99 19.41
N VAL A 598 -44.44 -69.82 18.98
CA VAL A 598 -43.68 -70.90 18.33
C VAL A 598 -43.35 -72.02 19.32
N LEU A 599 -42.94 -71.70 20.55
CA LEU A 599 -42.70 -72.68 21.61
C LEU A 599 -43.97 -73.43 22.02
N LEU A 600 -45.11 -72.75 22.13
CA LEU A 600 -46.41 -73.38 22.38
C LEU A 600 -46.86 -74.30 21.24
N LEU A 601 -46.64 -73.90 19.99
CA LEU A 601 -46.95 -74.73 18.82
C LEU A 601 -46.06 -75.97 18.74
N LEU A 602 -44.77 -75.84 19.02
CA LEU A 602 -43.85 -76.98 19.06
C LEU A 602 -44.16 -77.94 20.22
N ALA A 603 -44.52 -77.41 21.39
CA ALA A 603 -44.98 -78.22 22.53
C ALA A 603 -46.31 -78.95 22.22
N CYS A 604 -47.26 -78.26 21.58
CA CYS A 604 -48.53 -78.87 21.16
C CYS A 604 -48.35 -79.92 20.07
N MET A 605 -47.45 -79.72 19.10
CA MET A 605 -47.17 -80.72 18.06
C MET A 605 -46.43 -81.94 18.63
N GLY A 606 -45.50 -81.75 19.58
CA GLY A 606 -44.83 -82.85 20.29
C GLY A 606 -45.80 -83.72 21.10
N LEU A 607 -46.77 -83.10 21.78
CA LEU A 607 -47.84 -83.81 22.51
C LEU A 607 -48.82 -84.53 21.58
N PHE A 608 -48.94 -84.10 20.31
CA PHE A 608 -49.86 -84.65 19.32
C PHE A 608 -49.29 -85.87 18.60
N VAL A 609 -47.99 -85.87 18.27
CA VAL A 609 -47.31 -87.05 17.67
C VAL A 609 -47.31 -88.24 18.63
N GLN A 610 -47.34 -87.98 19.93
CA GLN A 610 -47.36 -89.03 20.96
C GLN A 610 -48.75 -89.67 21.18
N LYS A 611 -49.84 -89.08 20.67
CA LYS A 611 -51.19 -89.56 20.98
C LYS A 611 -52.20 -89.33 19.84
N SER A 612 -52.66 -90.45 19.28
CA SER A 612 -53.85 -90.64 18.42
C SER A 612 -53.56 -90.66 16.91
N SER A 613 -53.93 -91.67 16.11
CA SER A 613 -54.86 -92.80 16.26
C SER A 613 -56.13 -92.46 17.03
N MET A 614 -57.05 -91.72 16.42
CA MET A 614 -58.49 -91.88 16.66
C MET A 614 -59.34 -90.99 15.73
N LYS A 615 -60.46 -91.60 15.31
CA LYS A 615 -61.45 -91.18 14.31
C LYS A 615 -62.39 -90.05 14.75
N ASN A 616 -61.95 -89.13 15.60
CA ASN A 616 -62.82 -88.06 16.11
C ASN A 616 -62.60 -86.72 15.38
N LYS A 617 -63.59 -86.37 14.54
CA LYS A 617 -63.67 -85.15 13.71
C LYS A 617 -63.45 -83.84 14.49
N HIS A 618 -63.65 -83.86 15.80
CA HIS A 618 -63.41 -82.70 16.66
C HIS A 618 -61.94 -82.30 16.78
N VAL A 619 -61.01 -83.25 16.61
CA VAL A 619 -59.58 -82.98 16.71
C VAL A 619 -59.07 -82.27 15.44
N VAL A 620 -59.60 -82.64 14.27
CA VAL A 620 -59.30 -81.99 12.99
C VAL A 620 -59.77 -80.53 12.98
N PHE A 621 -60.94 -80.26 13.60
CA PHE A 621 -61.48 -78.91 13.68
C PHE A 621 -60.63 -77.97 14.56
N LYS A 622 -60.05 -78.50 15.65
CA LYS A 622 -59.14 -77.72 16.50
C LYS A 622 -57.81 -77.44 15.79
N MET A 623 -57.25 -78.41 15.06
CA MET A 623 -56.03 -78.19 14.27
C MET A 623 -56.23 -77.14 13.16
N PHE A 624 -57.39 -77.13 12.50
CA PHE A 624 -57.72 -76.13 11.49
C PHE A 624 -57.75 -74.72 12.08
N PHE A 625 -58.25 -74.56 13.31
CA PHE A 625 -58.30 -73.26 13.98
C PHE A 625 -56.90 -72.71 14.31
N TYR A 626 -56.00 -73.56 14.80
CA TYR A 626 -54.64 -73.13 15.16
C TYR A 626 -53.76 -72.81 13.94
N ILE A 627 -53.88 -73.58 12.85
CA ILE A 627 -53.15 -73.31 11.60
C ILE A 627 -53.64 -72.01 10.95
N ASN A 628 -54.95 -71.76 10.92
CA ASN A 628 -55.48 -70.50 10.37
C ASN A 628 -55.16 -69.28 11.25
N GLY A 629 -55.11 -69.45 12.58
CA GLY A 629 -54.65 -68.40 13.50
C GLY A 629 -53.19 -68.02 13.28
N PHE A 630 -52.32 -69.00 13.04
CA PHE A 630 -50.89 -68.76 12.75
C PHE A 630 -50.68 -68.07 11.40
N ILE A 631 -51.40 -68.48 10.36
CA ILE A 631 -51.35 -67.84 9.04
C ILE A 631 -51.84 -66.39 9.11
N LEU A 632 -52.90 -66.11 9.88
CA LEU A 632 -53.42 -64.75 10.08
C LEU A 632 -52.41 -63.86 10.83
N ALA A 633 -51.72 -64.39 11.85
CA ALA A 633 -50.70 -63.65 12.60
C ALA A 633 -49.46 -63.31 11.74
N CYS A 634 -48.98 -64.25 10.92
CA CYS A 634 -47.88 -64.00 9.98
C CYS A 634 -48.28 -62.99 8.88
N LEU A 635 -49.53 -63.01 8.42
CA LEU A 635 -50.03 -62.05 7.43
C LEU A 635 -50.20 -60.63 8.01
N ILE A 636 -50.48 -60.49 9.31
CA ILE A 636 -50.54 -59.19 9.99
C ILE A 636 -49.13 -58.59 10.17
N GLN A 637 -48.10 -59.42 10.45
CA GLN A 637 -46.71 -58.95 10.54
C GLN A 637 -46.10 -58.55 9.20
N ILE A 638 -46.44 -59.24 8.10
CA ILE A 638 -46.01 -58.82 6.75
C ILE A 638 -46.74 -57.55 6.28
N ALA A 639 -47.87 -57.20 6.92
CA ALA A 639 -48.69 -56.05 6.56
C ALA A 639 -48.44 -54.79 7.41
N ILE A 640 -47.56 -54.83 8.42
CA ILE A 640 -47.29 -53.70 9.32
C ILE A 640 -45.79 -53.60 9.59
N GLU A 641 -45.14 -52.55 9.09
CA GLU A 641 -43.80 -52.11 9.53
C GLU A 641 -43.91 -50.77 10.26
N PRO A 642 -43.44 -50.66 11.52
CA PRO A 642 -42.88 -49.42 12.07
C PRO A 642 -41.35 -49.53 12.15
N ILE A 643 -40.66 -48.45 11.75
CA ILE A 643 -39.20 -48.32 11.73
C ILE A 643 -38.83 -47.39 12.90
N ASP A 644 -38.18 -47.93 13.94
CA ASP A 644 -37.73 -47.14 15.11
C ASP A 644 -36.66 -46.08 14.76
N ASN A 645 -36.04 -46.16 13.58
CA ASN A 645 -35.04 -45.20 13.11
C ASN A 645 -35.65 -43.93 12.45
N ILE A 646 -36.98 -43.89 12.25
CA ILE A 646 -37.65 -42.70 11.72
C ILE A 646 -37.98 -41.71 12.83
N ASP A 647 -38.28 -42.18 14.04
CA ASP A 647 -38.65 -41.29 15.15
C ASP A 647 -37.46 -40.43 15.60
N GLU A 648 -36.25 -40.99 15.63
CA GLU A 648 -35.03 -40.24 15.95
C GLU A 648 -34.68 -39.22 14.85
N GLN A 649 -34.92 -39.52 13.56
CA GLN A 649 -34.74 -38.55 12.47
C GLN A 649 -35.86 -37.49 12.40
N VAL A 650 -37.07 -37.81 12.86
CA VAL A 650 -38.19 -36.86 12.93
C VAL A 650 -38.04 -35.93 14.15
N HIS A 651 -37.47 -36.41 15.26
CA HIS A 651 -37.13 -35.58 16.43
C HIS A 651 -35.85 -34.74 16.25
N VAL A 652 -34.90 -35.15 15.39
CA VAL A 652 -33.80 -34.26 14.94
C VAL A 652 -34.32 -33.06 14.14
N HIS A 653 -35.57 -33.12 13.65
CA HIS A 653 -36.31 -31.98 13.09
C HIS A 653 -37.30 -31.32 14.08
N GLU A 654 -37.14 -31.48 15.39
CA GLU A 654 -37.53 -30.41 16.34
C GLU A 654 -36.54 -29.26 16.22
N GLY A 655 -36.49 -28.66 15.01
CA GLY A 655 -35.47 -27.71 14.67
C GLY A 655 -35.58 -26.47 15.54
N LYS A 656 -34.48 -26.16 16.22
CA LYS A 656 -34.26 -24.87 16.86
C LYS A 656 -34.60 -23.77 15.85
N MET A 657 -35.55 -22.89 16.19
CA MET A 657 -35.84 -21.74 15.34
C MET A 657 -34.61 -20.82 15.33
N PRO A 658 -34.42 -20.00 14.27
CA PRO A 658 -33.39 -18.97 14.31
C PRO A 658 -33.59 -18.08 15.53
N ASN A 659 -32.50 -17.54 16.09
CA ASN A 659 -32.61 -16.59 17.20
C ASN A 659 -33.37 -15.33 16.71
N LEU A 660 -34.27 -14.81 17.53
CA LEU A 660 -34.86 -13.49 17.27
C LEU A 660 -33.88 -12.43 17.77
N VAL A 661 -33.33 -11.66 16.84
CA VAL A 661 -32.37 -10.60 17.13
C VAL A 661 -32.97 -9.25 16.76
N ILE A 662 -32.97 -8.30 17.70
CA ILE A 662 -33.39 -6.92 17.49
C ILE A 662 -32.14 -6.04 17.57
N LEU A 663 -31.81 -5.41 16.45
CA LEU A 663 -30.65 -4.53 16.36
C LEU A 663 -30.98 -3.12 16.86
N GLU A 664 -29.94 -2.39 17.26
CA GLU A 664 -30.03 -0.99 17.64
C GLU A 664 -30.63 -0.15 16.50
N ASP A 665 -31.57 0.73 16.83
CA ASP A 665 -32.40 1.54 15.91
C ASP A 665 -33.27 0.73 14.93
N GLN A 666 -33.46 -0.58 15.17
CA GLN A 666 -34.40 -1.41 14.43
C GLN A 666 -35.72 -1.41 15.17
N GLU A 667 -36.82 -1.20 14.45
CA GLU A 667 -38.11 -1.32 15.08
C GLU A 667 -38.38 -2.81 15.38
N PRO A 668 -38.81 -3.15 16.61
CA PRO A 668 -39.03 -4.54 17.04
C PRO A 668 -39.99 -5.31 16.14
N VAL A 669 -41.07 -4.67 15.69
CA VAL A 669 -42.04 -5.34 14.81
C VAL A 669 -41.47 -5.67 13.43
N ASP A 670 -40.48 -4.91 12.93
CA ASP A 670 -39.77 -5.30 11.70
C ASP A 670 -38.85 -6.50 11.96
N ALA A 671 -38.09 -6.48 13.07
CA ALA A 671 -37.18 -7.57 13.44
C ALA A 671 -37.92 -8.89 13.64
N ILE A 672 -39.08 -8.85 14.32
CA ILE A 672 -39.94 -10.02 14.55
C ILE A 672 -40.51 -10.53 13.23
N LEU A 673 -40.90 -9.66 12.29
CA LEU A 673 -41.42 -10.10 11.00
C LEU A 673 -40.32 -10.73 10.13
N LEU A 674 -39.12 -10.15 10.12
CA LEU A 674 -37.96 -10.72 9.45
C LEU A 674 -37.59 -12.09 10.02
N TRP A 675 -37.55 -12.20 11.34
CA TRP A 675 -37.36 -13.47 12.04
C TRP A 675 -38.44 -14.48 11.67
N ALA A 676 -39.72 -14.09 11.66
CA ALA A 676 -40.82 -14.97 11.32
C ALA A 676 -40.72 -15.47 9.88
N ARG A 677 -40.30 -14.61 8.95
CA ARG A 677 -40.02 -14.98 7.56
C ARG A 677 -38.92 -16.03 7.48
N GLU A 678 -37.83 -15.86 8.21
CA GLU A 678 -36.73 -16.83 8.22
C GLU A 678 -37.15 -18.15 8.86
N ALA A 679 -37.76 -18.10 10.05
CA ALA A 679 -38.25 -19.28 10.74
C ALA A 679 -39.30 -20.05 9.93
N SER A 680 -40.09 -19.37 9.09
CA SER A 680 -41.08 -19.99 8.20
C SER A 680 -40.46 -20.79 7.05
N LYS A 681 -39.22 -20.49 6.64
CA LYS A 681 -38.52 -21.25 5.59
C LYS A 681 -38.22 -22.68 6.05
N ASP A 682 -37.86 -22.82 7.33
CA ASP A 682 -37.35 -24.09 7.88
C ASP A 682 -38.42 -24.91 8.62
N HIS A 683 -39.41 -24.28 9.28
CA HIS A 683 -40.22 -24.96 10.32
C HIS A 683 -41.73 -25.16 10.04
N HIS A 684 -42.18 -25.07 8.78
CA HIS A 684 -43.58 -25.28 8.34
C HIS A 684 -44.60 -24.43 9.18
N PRO A 685 -45.95 -24.61 9.16
CA PRO A 685 -46.92 -23.53 9.38
C PRO A 685 -47.05 -23.05 10.84
N VAL A 686 -46.09 -23.38 11.71
CA VAL A 686 -46.09 -23.03 13.13
C VAL A 686 -46.00 -21.52 13.29
N VAL A 687 -45.20 -20.80 12.49
CA VAL A 687 -44.96 -19.35 12.65
C VAL A 687 -46.06 -18.49 11.98
N ARG A 688 -47.34 -18.86 12.14
CA ARG A 688 -48.50 -18.11 11.59
C ARG A 688 -48.90 -16.90 12.46
N THR A 689 -49.71 -15.99 11.89
CA THR A 689 -50.49 -14.86 12.47
C THR A 689 -50.45 -14.69 13.99
N SER A 690 -50.86 -15.71 14.74
CA SER A 690 -50.99 -15.62 16.20
C SER A 690 -49.65 -15.47 16.94
N ILE A 691 -48.56 -16.05 16.42
CA ILE A 691 -47.31 -16.16 17.17
C ILE A 691 -46.48 -14.89 17.10
N HIS A 692 -46.32 -14.29 15.93
CA HIS A 692 -45.54 -13.05 15.84
C HIS A 692 -46.28 -11.86 16.47
N LEU A 693 -47.62 -11.82 16.46
CA LEU A 693 -48.41 -10.83 17.21
C LEU A 693 -48.21 -10.96 18.74
N VAL A 694 -48.19 -12.20 19.25
CA VAL A 694 -47.87 -12.46 20.67
C VAL A 694 -46.42 -12.08 20.98
N MET A 695 -45.49 -12.31 20.05
CA MET A 695 -44.10 -11.88 20.21
C MET A 695 -43.97 -10.35 20.19
N ILE A 696 -44.72 -9.65 19.34
CA ILE A 696 -44.80 -8.18 19.34
C ILE A 696 -45.34 -7.71 20.68
N GLU A 697 -46.45 -8.29 21.16
CA GLU A 697 -47.03 -7.92 22.46
C GLU A 697 -46.03 -8.15 23.60
N LYS A 698 -45.38 -9.32 23.63
CA LYS A 698 -44.37 -9.67 24.63
C LYS A 698 -43.18 -8.72 24.58
N VAL A 699 -42.58 -8.53 23.40
CA VAL A 699 -41.39 -7.69 23.23
C VAL A 699 -41.72 -6.23 23.52
N CYS A 700 -42.82 -5.70 22.99
CA CYS A 700 -43.18 -4.29 23.12
C CYS A 700 -43.73 -3.92 24.50
N ASN A 701 -44.40 -4.83 25.20
CA ASN A 701 -45.02 -4.52 26.50
C ASN A 701 -44.19 -4.98 27.70
N GLU A 702 -43.42 -6.06 27.59
CA GLU A 702 -42.71 -6.64 28.73
C GLU A 702 -41.23 -6.19 28.82
N ILE A 703 -40.61 -5.80 27.70
CA ILE A 703 -39.17 -5.50 27.66
C ILE A 703 -38.91 -4.00 27.75
N LYS A 704 -38.46 -3.55 28.92
CA LYS A 704 -38.26 -2.12 29.23
C LYS A 704 -37.24 -1.38 28.35
N HIS A 705 -36.33 -2.08 27.70
CA HIS A 705 -35.24 -1.48 26.91
C HIS A 705 -35.50 -1.45 25.41
N VAL A 706 -36.68 -1.93 24.98
CA VAL A 706 -37.07 -2.01 23.58
C VAL A 706 -38.29 -1.12 23.37
N GLU A 707 -38.08 0.02 22.71
CA GLU A 707 -39.17 0.96 22.41
C GLU A 707 -39.87 0.56 21.10
N CYS A 708 -41.16 0.24 21.19
CA CYS A 708 -41.99 0.04 20.01
C CYS A 708 -42.75 1.32 19.67
N THR A 709 -42.34 1.99 18.60
CA THR A 709 -43.02 3.16 18.05
C THR A 709 -44.22 2.77 17.19
N ARG A 710 -44.24 1.54 16.65
CA ARG A 710 -45.32 1.04 15.80
C ARG A 710 -45.67 -0.41 16.10
N GLN A 711 -46.97 -0.69 15.94
CA GLN A 711 -47.57 -2.01 16.13
C GLN A 711 -47.60 -2.83 14.83
N ARG A 712 -47.10 -2.27 13.73
CA ARG A 712 -47.15 -2.90 12.40
C ARG A 712 -45.81 -2.73 11.69
N ALA A 713 -45.39 -3.81 11.05
CA ALA A 713 -44.23 -3.82 10.18
C ALA A 713 -44.51 -3.03 8.89
N TRP A 714 -43.42 -2.59 8.27
CA TRP A 714 -43.40 -1.91 6.99
C TRP A 714 -42.73 -2.86 6.02
N GLU A 715 -42.94 -2.63 4.73
CA GLU A 715 -42.31 -3.47 3.71
C GLU A 715 -40.79 -3.30 3.78
N TYR A 716 -40.10 -4.38 4.11
CA TYR A 716 -38.64 -4.42 4.13
C TYR A 716 -38.06 -4.53 2.71
N ILE A 717 -37.13 -3.64 2.41
CA ILE A 717 -36.39 -3.60 1.14
C ILE A 717 -34.89 -3.52 1.45
N GLU A 718 -34.15 -4.52 0.98
CA GLU A 718 -32.69 -4.54 1.04
C GLU A 718 -32.12 -3.63 -0.05
N MET A 719 -31.50 -2.51 0.35
CA MET A 719 -30.95 -1.51 -0.59
C MET A 719 -29.44 -1.67 -0.81
N GLY A 720 -28.89 -2.83 -0.45
CA GLY A 720 -27.46 -3.16 -0.53
C GLY A 720 -26.68 -2.76 0.72
N ALA A 721 -25.37 -2.55 0.57
CA ALA A 721 -24.49 -2.16 1.66
C ALA A 721 -23.43 -1.15 1.18
N LEU A 722 -22.98 -0.30 2.10
CA LEU A 722 -21.89 0.66 1.91
C LEU A 722 -20.65 0.16 2.64
N THR A 723 -19.50 0.09 1.95
CA THR A 723 -18.21 -0.15 2.61
C THR A 723 -17.47 1.17 2.76
N TYR A 724 -17.16 1.57 4.00
CA TYR A 724 -16.40 2.78 4.32
C TYR A 724 -15.45 2.50 5.47
N ASN A 725 -14.17 2.92 5.35
CA ASN A 725 -13.10 2.62 6.31
C ASN A 725 -13.04 1.13 6.71
N TYR A 726 -13.09 0.23 5.71
CA TYR A 726 -13.09 -1.23 5.88
C TYR A 726 -14.29 -1.79 6.66
N GLN A 727 -15.30 -0.98 6.95
CA GLN A 727 -16.52 -1.40 7.64
C GLN A 727 -17.68 -1.45 6.66
N LYS A 728 -18.48 -2.51 6.77
CA LYS A 728 -19.71 -2.69 6.00
C LYS A 728 -20.91 -2.15 6.79
N TYR A 729 -21.70 -1.32 6.12
CA TYR A 729 -22.93 -0.72 6.64
C TYR A 729 -24.09 -1.16 5.74
N ASP A 730 -24.94 -2.06 6.23
CA ASP A 730 -26.12 -2.50 5.48
C ASP A 730 -27.15 -1.35 5.39
N ILE A 731 -27.76 -1.20 4.21
CA ILE A 731 -28.73 -0.15 3.90
C ILE A 731 -30.11 -0.79 3.87
N ASP A 732 -30.74 -0.86 5.04
CA ASP A 732 -32.10 -1.37 5.19
C ASP A 732 -33.11 -0.23 5.06
N PHE A 733 -34.06 -0.36 4.13
CA PHE A 733 -35.17 0.58 4.01
C PHE A 733 -36.50 -0.10 4.32
N TYR A 734 -37.28 0.55 5.18
CA TYR A 734 -38.61 0.10 5.58
C TYR A 734 -39.64 1.06 4.99
N ASN A 735 -40.40 0.59 4.00
CA ASN A 735 -41.27 1.43 3.18
C ASN A 735 -42.65 1.62 3.85
N PRO A 736 -43.02 2.86 4.25
CA PRO A 736 -44.24 3.10 5.01
C PRO A 736 -45.53 3.09 4.16
N ARG A 737 -45.43 2.94 2.83
CA ARG A 737 -46.56 2.97 1.87
C ARG A 737 -47.63 1.90 2.10
N VAL A 738 -47.38 0.94 2.98
CA VAL A 738 -48.33 -0.08 3.45
C VAL A 738 -49.53 0.56 4.17
N VAL A 739 -49.37 1.76 4.75
CA VAL A 739 -50.43 2.48 5.45
C VAL A 739 -51.13 3.45 4.48
N GLU A 740 -52.43 3.23 4.26
CA GLU A 740 -53.32 3.84 3.27
C GLU A 740 -53.35 5.39 3.25
N SER A 741 -52.90 6.06 4.32
CA SER A 741 -52.90 7.52 4.47
C SER A 741 -51.56 8.21 4.22
N THR A 742 -50.51 7.47 3.84
CA THR A 742 -49.16 8.05 3.70
C THR A 742 -49.04 8.89 2.42
N LYS A 743 -48.94 10.22 2.61
CA LYS A 743 -48.61 11.16 1.52
C LYS A 743 -47.20 10.88 0.99
N THR A 744 -46.93 11.20 -0.27
CA THR A 744 -45.59 11.11 -0.89
C THR A 744 -44.51 11.77 -0.02
N ASP A 745 -44.85 12.89 0.63
CA ASP A 745 -43.99 13.62 1.55
C ASP A 745 -43.49 12.77 2.73
N PHE A 746 -44.30 11.81 3.21
CA PHE A 746 -43.92 10.92 4.32
C PHE A 746 -42.86 9.90 3.90
N VAL A 747 -42.91 9.43 2.64
CA VAL A 747 -41.91 8.49 2.11
C VAL A 747 -40.57 9.20 1.93
N LEU A 748 -40.59 10.44 1.42
CA LEU A 748 -39.39 11.27 1.30
C LEU A 748 -38.77 11.56 2.67
N ALA A 749 -39.60 11.91 3.66
CA ALA A 749 -39.15 12.08 5.05
C ALA A 749 -38.52 10.80 5.63
N GLN A 750 -39.06 9.62 5.28
CA GLN A 750 -38.50 8.34 5.73
C GLN A 750 -37.19 7.99 5.04
N ILE A 751 -37.02 8.35 3.75
CA ILE A 751 -35.74 8.22 3.04
C ILE A 751 -34.70 9.10 3.73
N GLU A 752 -35.02 10.36 3.99
CA GLU A 752 -34.14 11.30 4.69
C GLU A 752 -33.76 10.82 6.10
N ALA A 753 -34.74 10.31 6.87
CA ALA A 753 -34.50 9.76 8.20
C ALA A 753 -33.61 8.51 8.15
N THR A 754 -33.81 7.64 7.14
CA THR A 754 -32.99 6.43 6.96
C THR A 754 -31.54 6.79 6.63
N ALA A 755 -31.34 7.71 5.68
CA ALA A 755 -30.01 8.20 5.32
C ALA A 755 -29.32 8.89 6.51
N MET A 756 -30.04 9.75 7.24
CA MET A 756 -29.51 10.43 8.43
C MET A 756 -29.11 9.43 9.51
N ARG A 757 -29.92 8.40 9.77
CA ARG A 757 -29.61 7.33 10.73
C ARG A 757 -28.32 6.59 10.34
N ILE A 758 -28.17 6.22 9.06
CA ILE A 758 -26.96 5.54 8.58
C ILE A 758 -25.75 6.48 8.67
N CYS A 759 -25.86 7.73 8.22
CA CYS A 759 -24.76 8.69 8.29
C CYS A 759 -24.33 9.01 9.72
N SER A 760 -25.26 9.06 10.69
CA SER A 760 -24.94 9.29 12.10
C SER A 760 -24.04 8.21 12.72
N ARG A 761 -23.95 7.05 12.06
CA ARG A 761 -23.10 5.92 12.45
C ARG A 761 -21.75 5.90 11.75
N ILE A 762 -21.58 6.68 10.69
CA ILE A 762 -20.33 6.74 9.93
C ILE A 762 -19.48 7.86 10.53
N ILE A 763 -18.38 7.48 11.19
CA ILE A 763 -17.49 8.42 11.86
C ILE A 763 -16.04 8.20 11.39
N PRO A 764 -15.36 9.21 10.81
CA PRO A 764 -15.91 10.52 10.42
C PRO A 764 -16.92 10.39 9.27
N GLU A 765 -17.94 11.24 9.28
CA GLU A 765 -18.91 11.29 8.18
C GLU A 765 -18.21 11.75 6.89
N PHE A 766 -18.38 11.03 5.78
CA PHE A 766 -17.85 11.46 4.49
C PHE A 766 -18.68 12.61 3.91
N MET A 767 -18.04 13.47 3.12
CA MET A 767 -18.67 14.67 2.58
C MET A 767 -19.91 14.34 1.73
N GLY A 768 -21.05 14.91 2.12
CA GLY A 768 -22.34 14.73 1.47
C GLY A 768 -22.97 13.35 1.70
N CYS A 769 -22.71 12.70 2.84
CA CYS A 769 -23.23 11.37 3.14
C CYS A 769 -24.76 11.30 2.99
N GLN A 770 -25.49 12.21 3.63
CA GLN A 770 -26.94 12.19 3.61
C GLN A 770 -27.50 12.38 2.18
N GLU A 771 -26.96 13.32 1.41
CA GLU A 771 -27.38 13.57 0.02
C GLU A 771 -27.15 12.35 -0.87
N LYS A 772 -25.98 11.72 -0.76
CA LYS A 772 -25.62 10.54 -1.55
C LYS A 772 -26.45 9.32 -1.17
N LEU A 773 -26.67 9.06 0.12
CA LEU A 773 -27.52 7.96 0.57
C LEU A 773 -29.00 8.21 0.21
N ASN A 774 -29.49 9.46 0.30
CA ASN A 774 -30.82 9.81 -0.17
C ASN A 774 -30.99 9.51 -1.67
N GLY A 775 -30.01 9.92 -2.49
CA GLY A 775 -30.00 9.64 -3.93
C GLY A 775 -29.98 8.13 -4.22
N HIS A 776 -29.13 7.38 -3.51
CA HIS A 776 -29.04 5.92 -3.64
C HIS A 776 -30.35 5.23 -3.26
N ILE A 777 -30.91 5.52 -2.08
CA ILE A 777 -32.16 4.91 -1.61
C ILE A 777 -33.31 5.25 -2.55
N THR A 778 -33.37 6.50 -3.05
CA THR A 778 -34.40 6.92 -4.01
C THR A 778 -34.29 6.12 -5.31
N GLN A 779 -33.09 6.03 -5.88
CA GLN A 779 -32.85 5.26 -7.11
C GLN A 779 -33.17 3.78 -6.93
N GLN A 780 -32.70 3.16 -5.84
CA GLN A 780 -32.99 1.74 -5.56
C GLN A 780 -34.48 1.50 -5.35
N LEU A 781 -35.18 2.42 -4.69
CA LEU A 781 -36.63 2.34 -4.52
C LEU A 781 -37.38 2.46 -5.86
N GLU A 782 -36.93 3.35 -6.76
CA GLU A 782 -37.48 3.46 -8.11
C GLU A 782 -37.24 2.19 -8.93
N ASP A 783 -36.01 1.66 -8.91
CA ASP A 783 -35.65 0.42 -9.59
C ASP A 783 -36.44 -0.78 -9.04
N TYR A 784 -36.63 -0.83 -7.71
CA TYR A 784 -37.43 -1.83 -7.04
C TYR A 784 -38.91 -1.73 -7.45
N GLU A 785 -39.50 -0.53 -7.45
CA GLU A 785 -40.89 -0.29 -7.86
C GLU A 785 -41.12 -0.60 -9.35
N MET A 786 -40.15 -0.33 -10.22
CA MET A 786 -40.22 -0.71 -11.64
C MET A 786 -40.26 -2.24 -11.83
N LYS A 787 -39.45 -2.98 -11.08
CA LYS A 787 -39.35 -4.45 -11.17
C LYS A 787 -40.37 -5.18 -10.29
N ARG A 788 -41.04 -4.47 -9.38
CA ARG A 788 -41.98 -5.03 -8.39
C ARG A 788 -43.05 -5.91 -9.04
N MET A 789 -43.54 -5.53 -10.21
CA MET A 789 -44.61 -6.25 -10.92
C MET A 789 -44.15 -7.60 -11.49
N ASP A 790 -42.84 -7.75 -11.70
CA ASP A 790 -42.19 -8.99 -12.15
C ASP A 790 -41.92 -9.95 -10.99
N SER A 791 -42.07 -9.50 -9.73
CA SER A 791 -41.88 -10.35 -8.54
C SER A 791 -42.83 -11.54 -8.56
N LYS A 792 -42.41 -12.71 -8.10
CA LYS A 792 -43.31 -13.87 -7.93
C LYS A 792 -44.19 -13.72 -6.68
N ASN A 793 -43.74 -12.92 -5.71
CA ASN A 793 -44.45 -12.72 -4.46
C ASN A 793 -45.60 -11.72 -4.63
N VAL A 794 -46.83 -12.20 -4.40
CA VAL A 794 -48.06 -11.41 -4.56
C VAL A 794 -48.12 -10.22 -3.60
N TYR A 795 -47.53 -10.35 -2.40
CA TYR A 795 -47.42 -9.25 -1.43
C TYR A 795 -46.54 -8.13 -1.95
N VAL A 796 -45.36 -8.48 -2.49
CA VAL A 796 -44.43 -7.53 -3.11
C VAL A 796 -45.11 -6.78 -4.25
N LYS A 797 -45.87 -7.45 -5.13
CA LYS A 797 -46.62 -6.78 -6.22
C LYS A 797 -47.57 -5.68 -5.74
N LEU A 798 -48.15 -5.85 -4.55
CA LEU A 798 -49.05 -4.86 -3.95
C LEU A 798 -48.32 -3.84 -3.05
N GLY A 799 -47.00 -3.98 -2.88
CA GLY A 799 -46.23 -3.18 -1.92
C GLY A 799 -46.72 -3.39 -0.50
N LEU A 800 -46.93 -4.66 -0.15
CA LEU A 800 -47.41 -5.14 1.14
C LEU A 800 -46.37 -6.12 1.70
N ASP A 801 -46.31 -6.26 3.03
CA ASP A 801 -45.53 -7.31 3.69
C ASP A 801 -46.43 -8.48 4.12
N TYR A 802 -45.85 -9.56 4.63
CA TYR A 802 -46.56 -10.76 5.06
C TYR A 802 -47.69 -10.42 6.06
N ASP A 803 -48.79 -11.16 5.96
CA ASP A 803 -49.91 -11.10 6.91
C ASP A 803 -50.71 -9.78 7.03
N VAL A 804 -50.76 -8.97 5.97
CA VAL A 804 -51.56 -7.73 5.96
C VAL A 804 -53.07 -7.99 6.13
N PRO A 805 -53.79 -7.28 7.04
CA PRO A 805 -55.24 -7.44 7.20
C PRO A 805 -56.02 -7.19 5.92
N HIS A 806 -57.14 -7.90 5.72
CA HIS A 806 -57.99 -7.75 4.53
C HIS A 806 -58.43 -6.29 4.28
N GLU A 807 -58.67 -5.57 5.36
CA GLU A 807 -59.04 -4.14 5.38
C GLU A 807 -58.02 -3.23 4.70
N VAL A 808 -56.74 -3.64 4.61
CA VAL A 808 -55.65 -2.85 4.03
C VAL A 808 -55.34 -3.29 2.58
N ILE A 809 -55.61 -4.56 2.25
CA ILE A 809 -55.31 -5.12 0.92
C ILE A 809 -56.11 -4.41 -0.17
N PHE A 810 -57.43 -4.28 0.01
CA PHE A 810 -58.28 -3.66 -1.02
C PHE A 810 -57.95 -2.19 -1.26
N PRO A 811 -57.91 -1.32 -0.23
CA PRO A 811 -57.36 0.01 -0.34
C PRO A 811 -56.08 0.17 -1.16
N ARG A 812 -55.08 -0.64 -0.85
CA ARG A 812 -53.77 -0.56 -1.47
C ARG A 812 -53.84 -0.93 -2.94
N ALA A 813 -54.48 -2.07 -3.24
CA ALA A 813 -54.74 -2.48 -4.61
C ALA A 813 -55.53 -1.42 -5.39
N ALA A 814 -56.58 -0.85 -4.78
CA ALA A 814 -57.39 0.19 -5.39
C ALA A 814 -56.62 1.47 -5.65
N SER A 815 -55.69 1.85 -4.78
CA SER A 815 -54.79 2.98 -5.02
C SER A 815 -53.86 2.72 -6.22
N LEU A 816 -53.21 1.56 -6.26
CA LEU A 816 -52.31 1.18 -7.35
C LEU A 816 -53.03 1.05 -8.70
N ILE A 817 -54.23 0.47 -8.73
CA ILE A 817 -55.05 0.33 -9.94
C ILE A 817 -55.51 1.71 -10.43
N ARG A 818 -55.92 2.62 -9.53
CA ARG A 818 -56.29 4.00 -9.88
C ARG A 818 -55.11 4.81 -10.42
N ALA A 819 -53.89 4.59 -9.93
CA ALA A 819 -52.68 5.20 -10.48
C ALA A 819 -52.46 4.81 -11.96
N HIS A 820 -52.90 3.61 -12.34
CA HIS A 820 -52.91 3.12 -13.72
C HIS A 820 -54.19 3.47 -14.49
N LYS A 821 -54.93 4.49 -14.01
CA LYS A 821 -56.17 5.02 -14.59
C LYS A 821 -57.31 4.00 -14.70
N MET A 822 -57.29 2.91 -13.92
CA MET A 822 -58.34 1.90 -13.89
C MET A 822 -59.24 2.05 -12.65
N ASN A 823 -60.51 1.68 -12.77
CA ASN A 823 -61.47 1.67 -11.67
C ASN A 823 -61.67 0.26 -11.13
N VAL A 824 -61.79 0.13 -9.80
CA VAL A 824 -61.97 -1.16 -9.11
C VAL A 824 -62.91 -0.99 -7.93
N SER A 825 -63.68 -2.02 -7.63
CA SER A 825 -64.52 -2.16 -6.44
C SER A 825 -64.01 -3.30 -5.56
N PRO A 826 -64.42 -3.39 -4.28
CA PRO A 826 -64.07 -4.52 -3.43
C PRO A 826 -64.42 -5.88 -4.04
N TYR A 827 -65.44 -5.91 -4.90
CA TYR A 827 -65.96 -7.10 -5.56
C TYR A 827 -65.25 -7.44 -6.88
N GLY A 828 -64.57 -6.48 -7.52
CA GLY A 828 -63.83 -6.69 -8.77
C GLY A 828 -63.79 -5.44 -9.66
N ARG A 829 -63.39 -5.63 -10.93
CA ARG A 829 -63.32 -4.55 -11.94
C ARG A 829 -64.69 -3.88 -12.11
N VAL A 830 -64.66 -2.56 -12.26
CA VAL A 830 -65.85 -1.77 -12.64
C VAL A 830 -65.59 -1.13 -14.00
N ASP A 831 -66.29 -1.57 -15.03
CA ASP A 831 -66.21 -0.98 -16.36
C ASP A 831 -67.09 0.26 -16.46
N ASN A 832 -66.48 1.44 -16.33
CA ASN A 832 -67.16 2.74 -16.47
C ASN A 832 -66.60 3.56 -17.65
N GLY A 833 -66.16 2.91 -18.72
CA GLY A 833 -65.68 3.59 -19.95
C GLY A 833 -64.20 4.00 -19.94
N THR A 834 -63.37 3.32 -19.17
CA THR A 834 -61.92 3.54 -19.08
C THR A 834 -61.26 3.30 -20.45
N ARG A 835 -60.72 4.34 -21.10
CA ARG A 835 -60.20 4.27 -22.49
C ARG A 835 -58.74 3.82 -22.64
N VAL A 836 -57.99 3.66 -21.55
CA VAL A 836 -56.59 3.23 -21.58
C VAL A 836 -56.43 2.09 -20.59
N GLU A 837 -56.29 0.88 -21.10
CA GLU A 837 -56.04 -0.32 -20.31
C GLU A 837 -54.53 -0.51 -20.13
N SER A 838 -54.08 -0.73 -18.91
CA SER A 838 -52.67 -1.00 -18.59
C SER A 838 -52.51 -2.48 -18.21
N SER A 839 -51.59 -3.19 -18.86
CA SER A 839 -51.22 -4.56 -18.47
C SER A 839 -50.84 -4.65 -17.00
N THR A 840 -50.11 -3.64 -16.49
CA THR A 840 -49.75 -3.51 -15.07
C THR A 840 -50.97 -3.43 -14.16
N GLY A 841 -51.98 -2.64 -14.54
CA GLY A 841 -53.23 -2.55 -13.79
C GLY A 841 -53.97 -3.89 -13.68
N TYR A 842 -53.90 -4.74 -14.71
CA TYR A 842 -54.43 -6.11 -14.67
C TYR A 842 -53.62 -7.05 -13.77
N HIS A 843 -52.29 -6.96 -13.80
CA HIS A 843 -51.44 -7.75 -12.90
C HIS A 843 -51.70 -7.41 -11.42
N ILE A 844 -51.94 -6.13 -11.11
CA ILE A 844 -52.32 -5.70 -9.76
C ILE A 844 -53.70 -6.27 -9.39
N LEU A 845 -54.68 -6.19 -10.30
CA LEU A 845 -56.02 -6.73 -10.05
C LEU A 845 -56.01 -8.25 -9.84
N ASP A 846 -55.25 -9.00 -10.63
CA ASP A 846 -55.07 -10.45 -10.46
C ASP A 846 -54.42 -10.78 -9.11
N SER A 847 -53.38 -10.02 -8.73
CA SER A 847 -52.71 -10.14 -7.43
C SER A 847 -53.68 -9.88 -6.26
N TYR A 848 -54.51 -8.85 -6.38
CA TYR A 848 -55.58 -8.57 -5.42
C TYR A 848 -56.59 -9.71 -5.32
N MET A 849 -57.06 -10.25 -6.45
CA MET A 849 -58.02 -11.35 -6.47
C MET A 849 -57.47 -12.62 -5.83
N LYS A 850 -56.17 -12.87 -5.99
CA LYS A 850 -55.44 -13.96 -5.33
C LYS A 850 -55.40 -13.80 -3.81
N MET A 851 -55.15 -12.58 -3.31
CA MET A 851 -55.09 -12.29 -1.87
C MET A 851 -56.45 -12.09 -1.20
N LYS A 852 -57.49 -11.72 -1.95
CA LYS A 852 -58.84 -11.52 -1.41
C LYS A 852 -59.49 -12.81 -0.91
N ASN A 853 -59.24 -13.93 -1.58
CA ASN A 853 -59.78 -15.23 -1.17
C ASN A 853 -58.91 -15.81 -0.04
N LEU A 854 -59.50 -16.02 1.14
CA LEU A 854 -58.77 -16.50 2.32
C LEU A 854 -58.09 -17.86 2.11
N GLU A 855 -58.72 -18.80 1.40
CA GLU A 855 -58.13 -20.12 1.10
C GLU A 855 -56.98 -20.03 0.10
N LYS A 856 -57.13 -19.18 -0.93
CA LYS A 856 -56.04 -18.92 -1.89
C LYS A 856 -54.90 -18.15 -1.25
N ARG A 857 -55.21 -17.19 -0.39
CA ARG A 857 -54.24 -16.44 0.40
C ARG A 857 -53.44 -17.39 1.29
N GLU A 858 -54.12 -18.31 1.98
CA GLU A 858 -53.45 -19.36 2.76
C GLU A 858 -52.47 -20.17 1.89
N TRP A 859 -52.81 -20.46 0.64
CA TRP A 859 -51.88 -21.11 -0.29
C TRP A 859 -50.65 -20.25 -0.62
N TYR A 860 -50.81 -18.96 -0.89
CA TYR A 860 -49.69 -18.05 -1.15
C TYR A 860 -48.79 -17.88 0.08
N ASP A 861 -49.40 -17.97 1.27
CA ASP A 861 -48.74 -17.86 2.58
C ASP A 861 -48.01 -19.13 3.01
N LYS A 862 -48.26 -20.28 2.36
CA LYS A 862 -47.53 -21.52 2.63
C LYS A 862 -46.08 -21.37 2.18
N PRO A 863 -45.09 -21.72 3.03
CA PRO A 863 -43.73 -21.89 2.55
C PRO A 863 -43.72 -22.98 1.48
N CYS A 864 -43.00 -22.74 0.39
CA CYS A 864 -42.80 -23.76 -0.62
C CYS A 864 -41.66 -24.69 -0.19
N THR A 865 -41.83 -25.98 -0.44
CA THR A 865 -40.77 -26.95 -0.17
C THR A 865 -39.71 -26.81 -1.25
N PRO A 866 -38.45 -26.53 -0.91
CA PRO A 866 -37.36 -26.46 -1.88
C PRO A 866 -37.03 -27.86 -2.39
N TYR A 867 -37.07 -28.04 -3.70
CA TYR A 867 -36.61 -29.24 -4.41
C TYR A 867 -35.35 -28.90 -5.22
N PHE A 868 -34.49 -29.90 -5.44
CA PHE A 868 -33.26 -29.77 -6.24
C PHE A 868 -32.32 -28.64 -5.75
N GLY A 869 -32.01 -28.61 -4.44
CA GLY A 869 -31.11 -27.59 -3.87
C GLY A 869 -31.68 -26.17 -3.92
N GLY A 870 -33.01 -26.01 -3.94
CA GLY A 870 -33.69 -24.72 -3.96
C GLY A 870 -34.01 -24.20 -5.37
N ALA A 871 -33.67 -24.94 -6.43
CA ALA A 871 -33.93 -24.53 -7.82
C ALA A 871 -35.41 -24.58 -8.21
N LEU A 872 -36.23 -25.40 -7.52
CA LEU A 872 -37.67 -25.46 -7.71
C LEU A 872 -38.36 -25.36 -6.34
N CYS A 873 -39.46 -24.62 -6.28
CA CYS A 873 -40.26 -24.53 -5.07
C CYS A 873 -41.64 -25.12 -5.31
N ALA A 874 -42.03 -26.12 -4.52
CA ALA A 874 -43.33 -26.77 -4.69
C ALA A 874 -44.26 -26.49 -3.50
N LYS A 875 -45.54 -26.21 -3.80
CA LYS A 875 -46.62 -26.05 -2.81
C LYS A 875 -47.74 -27.02 -3.14
N THR A 876 -48.44 -27.52 -2.14
CA THR A 876 -49.68 -28.28 -2.34
C THR A 876 -50.90 -27.38 -2.27
N ASP A 877 -51.73 -27.41 -3.32
CA ASP A 877 -53.02 -26.72 -3.33
C ASP A 877 -54.05 -27.36 -2.38
N SER A 878 -55.24 -26.77 -2.29
CA SER A 878 -56.34 -27.28 -1.46
C SER A 878 -56.82 -28.67 -1.87
N ASP A 879 -56.57 -29.07 -3.12
CA ASP A 879 -56.97 -30.35 -3.69
C ASP A 879 -55.86 -31.41 -3.57
N GLY A 880 -54.71 -31.05 -2.97
CA GLY A 880 -53.56 -31.92 -2.78
C GLY A 880 -52.64 -32.04 -3.99
N ASN A 881 -52.85 -31.24 -5.05
CA ASN A 881 -51.96 -31.22 -6.20
C ASN A 881 -50.69 -30.44 -5.87
N MET A 882 -49.55 -30.97 -6.31
CA MET A 882 -48.28 -30.29 -6.24
C MET A 882 -48.20 -29.25 -7.36
N ILE A 883 -48.12 -27.98 -6.98
CA ILE A 883 -47.90 -26.85 -7.87
C ILE A 883 -46.45 -26.40 -7.68
N ILE A 884 -45.69 -26.38 -8.77
CA ILE A 884 -44.32 -25.87 -8.79
C ILE A 884 -44.37 -24.38 -9.10
N GLU A 885 -43.94 -23.54 -8.15
CA GLU A 885 -43.56 -22.16 -8.41
C GLU A 885 -42.21 -22.18 -9.14
N VAL A 886 -42.26 -22.11 -10.47
CA VAL A 886 -41.07 -22.00 -11.34
C VAL A 886 -40.53 -20.59 -11.30
#